data_AF-A0A1H2LJJ2-F1
#
_entry.id   AF-A0A1H2LJJ2-F1
#
_cell.length_a   1.000
_cell.length_b   1.000
_cell.length_c   1.000
_cell.angle_alpha   90.00
_cell.angle_beta   90.00
_cell.angle_gamma   90.00
#
_symmetry.space_group_name_H-M   'P 1'
#
loop_
_entity.id
_entity.type
_entity.pdbx_description
1 polymer ?
#
loop_
_entity_poly.entity_id
_entity_poly.type
_entity_poly.pdbx_seq_one_letter_code
_entity_poly.pdbx_strand_id
1 'polypeptide(L)'
;MEPTTPAERLLLAAAQAGKRCDLRSPEERADAHWAPSADVAAGWTDDRVVRAVYLRHLLLDQQRPVHLVGTRIDGGLDLRGATINLSLPNCVLTGNALFVRATFTGTAEFAGATFTGAARYGEATFTEAARFGGATFTGAASFGGATFTGITRFDKATFTETAEFPWATFTGTTWFAEATFPEAARFDKATFTGAARFDKATFTGAAWFGRAAFTGDARFDKATFTKTARFAGTTFTGDARFGGATFPGYAEFGGATFIADARFGGATFTEAAWFGRATFTGDARFDKATFTADARFDKATFAADAWFAGTTFTGDAQFAGATFTADARFAGTTFTGDARFAGATFSADARFEGSLWRTLDWSDTIWETSSIVTTGLAAVDIRLDRTIFKQPVQLEVAASRITLKRTRAERLHLVVAGATVSLEDADLAEGSLIEAVPVTVPATPRRRRGGSGGGSWVAIPLRNVQDMSIPDSLRDDLDRLDRDLSAALSHAPSALVTSLQRAHIAGTTLSGMDLRACTFTGADGLDKLVITGDDILTNHRGDKDIMRAWPARGRKWWRTSRRVLHDELRLRDPHPTTTEVADTPTTTTDESSATPTAPLSHRNVSATYRSLRKALEDSKDEPGAADFYYGEMEMRRLASRPISVERCLLTAYWLIAGYGLRAWRSLATLLIVIAVAGWCFTNDAWAAKTVTKAPTSVNLDTGAITSTAPAADGLSLMRSWLFAAQETVALFRPAGLSGVTLTSWGHLIDIAVRILGPVLLALAVLATRNRTKR
;
A
#
# COMPACT_ATOMS: atom_id res chain seq x y z
N MET A 1 -56.11 52.38 -18.62
CA MET A 1 -55.77 52.80 -17.24
C MET A 1 -54.94 54.07 -17.33
N GLU A 2 -55.29 55.13 -16.59
CA GLU A 2 -54.53 56.39 -16.62
C GLU A 2 -53.35 56.36 -15.63
N PRO A 3 -52.21 57.02 -15.97
CA PRO A 3 -51.05 57.11 -15.08
C PRO A 3 -51.38 58.02 -13.88
N THR A 4 -51.15 57.55 -12.66
CA THR A 4 -51.41 58.32 -11.43
C THR A 4 -50.15 58.92 -10.81
N THR A 5 -48.97 58.34 -11.06
CA THR A 5 -47.69 58.87 -10.53
C THR A 5 -46.91 59.67 -11.59
N PRO A 6 -46.04 60.61 -11.20
CA PRO A 6 -45.10 61.25 -12.12
C PRO A 6 -44.23 60.23 -12.89
N ALA A 7 -43.78 59.16 -12.21
CA ALA A 7 -43.04 58.08 -12.84
C ALA A 7 -43.86 57.36 -13.93
N GLU A 8 -45.13 57.06 -13.67
CA GLU A 8 -46.04 56.42 -14.64
C GLU A 8 -46.27 57.30 -15.88
N ARG A 9 -46.32 58.63 -15.73
CA ARG A 9 -46.43 59.56 -16.87
C ARG A 9 -45.17 59.56 -17.74
N LEU A 10 -43.99 59.58 -17.12
CA LEU A 10 -42.71 59.47 -17.85
C LEU A 10 -42.55 58.12 -18.53
N LEU A 11 -42.98 57.04 -17.86
CA LEU A 11 -43.01 55.69 -18.40
C LEU A 11 -43.89 55.61 -19.65
N LEU A 12 -45.12 56.14 -19.60
CA LEU A 12 -46.03 56.12 -20.74
C LEU A 12 -45.42 56.82 -21.97
N ALA A 13 -44.85 58.01 -21.77
CA ALA A 13 -44.21 58.77 -22.84
C ALA A 13 -43.00 58.01 -23.44
N ALA A 14 -42.18 57.39 -22.58
CA ALA A 14 -41.04 56.58 -23.03
C ALA A 14 -41.49 55.32 -23.78
N ALA A 15 -42.49 54.60 -23.27
CA ALA A 15 -43.05 53.39 -23.89
C ALA A 15 -43.74 53.70 -25.23
N GLN A 16 -44.40 54.85 -25.36
CA GLN A 16 -44.94 55.33 -26.64
C GLN A 16 -43.85 55.64 -27.67
N ALA A 17 -42.72 56.17 -27.21
CA ALA A 17 -41.56 56.47 -28.05
C ALA A 17 -40.65 55.24 -28.31
N GLY A 18 -40.92 54.09 -27.68
CA GLY A 18 -40.04 52.91 -27.72
C GLY A 18 -38.66 53.17 -27.09
N LYS A 19 -38.56 54.13 -26.16
CA LYS A 19 -37.31 54.55 -25.52
C LYS A 19 -37.21 54.01 -24.09
N ARG A 20 -35.98 53.92 -23.59
CA ARG A 20 -35.66 53.60 -22.19
C ARG A 20 -36.08 54.74 -21.26
N CYS A 21 -36.83 54.42 -20.21
CA CYS A 21 -37.17 55.32 -19.12
C CYS A 21 -36.16 55.14 -17.97
N ASP A 22 -35.25 56.10 -17.80
CA ASP A 22 -34.23 56.07 -16.74
C ASP A 22 -34.60 57.10 -15.66
N LEU A 23 -34.94 56.61 -14.46
CA LEU A 23 -35.37 57.44 -13.32
C LEU A 23 -34.25 57.68 -12.30
N ARG A 24 -33.01 57.28 -12.63
CA ARG A 24 -31.82 57.48 -11.78
C ARG A 24 -31.37 58.95 -11.71
N SER A 25 -30.81 59.32 -10.57
CA SER A 25 -30.20 60.62 -10.33
C SER A 25 -28.91 60.75 -11.15
N PRO A 26 -28.39 61.97 -11.35
CA PRO A 26 -27.11 62.15 -12.04
C PRO A 26 -25.94 61.42 -11.36
N GLU A 27 -25.94 61.35 -10.03
CA GLU A 27 -24.91 60.64 -9.24
C GLU A 27 -25.00 59.13 -9.43
N GLU A 28 -26.22 58.57 -9.35
CA GLU A 28 -26.50 57.14 -9.59
C GLU A 28 -26.21 56.72 -11.04
N ARG A 29 -26.26 57.67 -11.99
CA ARG A 29 -25.87 57.43 -13.39
C ARG A 29 -24.36 57.41 -13.59
N ALA A 30 -23.60 58.10 -12.73
CA ALA A 30 -22.15 58.15 -12.79
C ALA A 30 -21.49 56.90 -12.19
N ASP A 31 -22.16 56.23 -11.23
CA ASP A 31 -21.70 54.97 -10.67
C ASP A 31 -22.09 53.77 -11.56
N ALA A 32 -21.09 53.14 -12.16
CA ALA A 32 -21.26 51.99 -13.05
C ALA A 32 -21.69 50.70 -12.31
N HIS A 33 -21.48 50.60 -11.00
CA HIS A 33 -21.84 49.44 -10.18
C HIS A 33 -23.05 49.69 -9.29
N TRP A 34 -23.76 50.80 -9.52
CA TRP A 34 -24.91 51.16 -8.72
C TRP A 34 -26.05 50.14 -8.87
N ALA A 35 -26.44 49.54 -7.75
CA ALA A 35 -27.60 48.67 -7.63
C ALA A 35 -28.36 48.99 -6.33
N PRO A 36 -29.68 49.27 -6.39
CA PRO A 36 -30.45 49.67 -5.22
C PRO A 36 -30.84 48.47 -4.35
N SER A 37 -30.67 48.60 -3.03
CA SER A 37 -31.26 47.67 -2.06
C SER A 37 -32.75 47.97 -1.85
N ALA A 38 -33.48 46.98 -1.31
CA ALA A 38 -34.88 47.16 -0.96
C ALA A 38 -35.09 48.30 0.05
N ASP A 39 -34.17 48.46 1.01
CA ASP A 39 -34.23 49.50 2.04
C ASP A 39 -34.08 50.90 1.47
N VAL A 40 -33.15 51.09 0.52
CA VAL A 40 -32.97 52.38 -0.17
C VAL A 40 -34.21 52.71 -1.00
N ALA A 41 -34.74 51.73 -1.73
CA ALA A 41 -35.94 51.91 -2.55
C ALA A 41 -37.21 52.14 -1.71
N ALA A 42 -37.24 51.70 -0.45
CA ALA A 42 -38.36 51.94 0.45
C ALA A 42 -38.63 53.44 0.66
N GLY A 43 -37.57 54.25 0.67
CA GLY A 43 -37.62 55.71 0.84
C GLY A 43 -37.89 56.51 -0.44
N TRP A 44 -38.04 55.87 -1.60
CA TRP A 44 -38.31 56.57 -2.85
C TRP A 44 -39.74 57.11 -2.93
N THR A 45 -39.89 58.33 -3.48
CA THR A 45 -41.17 59.01 -3.62
C THR A 45 -41.86 58.70 -4.96
N ASP A 46 -43.05 59.26 -5.20
CA ASP A 46 -43.87 58.96 -6.40
C ASP A 46 -43.20 59.28 -7.74
N ASP A 47 -42.11 60.05 -7.73
CA ASP A 47 -41.23 60.31 -8.88
C ASP A 47 -40.48 59.07 -9.37
N ARG A 48 -40.38 58.02 -8.54
CA ARG A 48 -39.68 56.75 -8.85
C ARG A 48 -40.51 55.51 -8.60
N VAL A 49 -41.79 55.64 -8.27
CA VAL A 49 -42.70 54.52 -7.97
C VAL A 49 -43.68 54.28 -9.12
N VAL A 50 -43.68 53.06 -9.62
CA VAL A 50 -44.60 52.58 -10.66
C VAL A 50 -45.44 51.44 -10.11
N ARG A 51 -46.76 51.47 -10.26
CA ARG A 51 -47.60 50.35 -9.79
C ARG A 51 -47.48 49.17 -10.76
N ALA A 52 -47.34 47.95 -10.22
CA ALA A 52 -47.28 46.71 -11.00
C ALA A 52 -48.52 46.52 -11.89
N VAL A 53 -49.70 46.95 -11.42
CA VAL A 53 -50.95 46.92 -12.19
C VAL A 53 -50.87 47.80 -13.44
N TYR A 54 -50.21 48.96 -13.36
CA TYR A 54 -50.01 49.85 -14.50
C TYR A 54 -49.01 49.27 -15.50
N LEU A 55 -47.90 48.69 -15.00
CA LEU A 55 -46.92 47.98 -15.84
C LEU A 55 -47.59 46.81 -16.60
N ARG A 56 -48.43 46.04 -15.91
CA ARG A 56 -49.24 44.97 -16.51
C ARG A 56 -50.17 45.49 -17.61
N HIS A 57 -50.84 46.62 -17.42
CA HIS A 57 -51.69 47.25 -18.45
C HIS A 57 -50.89 47.60 -19.72
N LEU A 58 -49.70 48.18 -19.57
CA LEU A 58 -48.84 48.50 -20.72
C LEU A 58 -48.38 47.26 -21.48
N LEU A 59 -48.01 46.20 -20.76
CA LEU A 59 -47.47 44.96 -21.34
C LEU A 59 -48.55 44.08 -21.98
N LEU A 60 -49.71 43.92 -21.33
CA LEU A 60 -50.75 42.98 -21.77
C LEU A 60 -51.80 43.66 -22.66
N ASP A 61 -52.33 44.79 -22.21
CA ASP A 61 -53.48 45.42 -22.88
C ASP A 61 -53.02 46.32 -24.03
N GLN A 62 -51.87 46.99 -23.90
CA GLN A 62 -51.30 47.82 -24.97
C GLN A 62 -50.20 47.13 -25.77
N GLN A 63 -49.72 45.96 -25.35
CA GLN A 63 -48.62 45.21 -25.98
C GLN A 63 -47.39 46.07 -26.30
N ARG A 64 -47.04 47.00 -25.40
CA ARG A 64 -45.88 47.89 -25.57
C ARG A 64 -44.63 47.29 -24.92
N PRO A 65 -43.45 47.43 -25.56
CA PRO A 65 -42.19 47.11 -24.90
C PRO A 65 -41.92 48.08 -23.75
N VAL A 66 -41.44 47.56 -22.63
CA VAL A 66 -41.17 48.36 -21.42
C VAL A 66 -39.70 48.23 -21.02
N HIS A 67 -39.01 49.37 -20.99
CA HIS A 67 -37.61 49.48 -20.56
C HIS A 67 -37.50 50.53 -19.45
N LEU A 68 -37.43 50.07 -18.19
CA LEU A 68 -37.44 50.89 -16.97
C LEU A 68 -36.18 50.68 -16.16
N VAL A 69 -35.61 51.75 -15.60
CA VAL A 69 -34.35 51.69 -14.84
C VAL A 69 -34.45 52.54 -13.58
N GLY A 70 -33.96 52.00 -12.46
CA GLY A 70 -33.85 52.76 -11.21
C GLY A 70 -35.20 53.10 -10.57
N THR A 71 -36.18 52.21 -10.68
CA THR A 71 -37.55 52.42 -10.18
C THR A 71 -37.97 51.34 -9.18
N ARG A 72 -38.84 51.72 -8.23
CA ARG A 72 -39.55 50.77 -7.37
C ARG A 72 -40.88 50.42 -8.02
N ILE A 73 -41.09 49.14 -8.29
CA ILE A 73 -42.36 48.60 -8.80
C ILE A 73 -43.15 48.07 -7.62
N ASP A 74 -44.30 48.72 -7.36
CA ASP A 74 -45.11 48.40 -6.19
C ASP A 74 -46.27 47.43 -6.51
N GLY A 75 -46.37 46.36 -5.72
CA GLY A 75 -47.36 45.30 -5.88
C GLY A 75 -46.87 44.09 -6.71
N GLY A 76 -47.72 43.06 -6.77
CA GLY A 76 -47.42 41.82 -7.51
C GLY A 76 -47.56 41.99 -9.02
N LEU A 77 -46.55 41.55 -9.78
CA LEU A 77 -46.55 41.58 -11.24
C LEU A 77 -46.88 40.19 -11.79
N ASP A 78 -48.10 40.00 -12.29
CA ASP A 78 -48.57 38.74 -12.87
C ASP A 78 -48.66 38.83 -14.40
N LEU A 79 -47.76 38.10 -15.07
CA LEU A 79 -47.62 38.01 -16.52
C LEU A 79 -47.54 36.53 -16.97
N ARG A 80 -48.23 35.63 -16.27
CA ARG A 80 -48.24 34.20 -16.59
C ARG A 80 -48.76 33.95 -18.01
N GLY A 81 -48.04 33.12 -18.78
CA GLY A 81 -48.41 32.77 -20.16
C GLY A 81 -48.28 33.91 -21.18
N ALA A 82 -47.84 35.10 -20.78
CA ALA A 82 -47.83 36.27 -21.66
C ALA A 82 -46.59 36.28 -22.56
N THR A 83 -46.73 36.85 -23.76
CA THR A 83 -45.61 37.17 -24.65
C THR A 83 -45.26 38.64 -24.48
N ILE A 84 -44.07 38.95 -23.97
CA ILE A 84 -43.70 40.29 -23.50
C ILE A 84 -42.29 40.70 -23.95
N ASN A 85 -42.03 42.00 -23.94
CA ASN A 85 -40.69 42.59 -24.03
C ASN A 85 -40.50 43.54 -22.85
N LEU A 86 -39.72 43.09 -21.86
CA LEU A 86 -39.60 43.73 -20.55
C LEU A 86 -38.14 43.77 -20.11
N SER A 87 -37.70 44.95 -19.69
CA SER A 87 -36.37 45.25 -19.19
C SER A 87 -36.48 46.13 -17.95
N LEU A 88 -36.01 45.64 -16.81
CA LEU A 88 -36.05 46.26 -15.49
C LEU A 88 -34.66 46.30 -14.80
N PRO A 89 -33.56 46.78 -15.43
CA PRO A 89 -32.27 46.86 -14.75
C PRO A 89 -32.29 47.84 -13.58
N ASN A 90 -31.64 47.47 -12.49
CA ASN A 90 -31.54 48.27 -11.27
C ASN A 90 -32.92 48.71 -10.73
N CYS A 91 -33.95 47.88 -10.91
CA CYS A 91 -35.28 48.11 -10.37
C CYS A 91 -35.52 47.27 -9.11
N VAL A 92 -36.38 47.75 -8.21
CA VAL A 92 -36.80 47.01 -7.02
C VAL A 92 -38.26 46.61 -7.17
N LEU A 93 -38.55 45.30 -7.20
CA LEU A 93 -39.90 44.76 -7.27
C LEU A 93 -40.34 44.35 -5.86
N THR A 94 -41.36 45.03 -5.31
CA THR A 94 -41.80 44.81 -3.91
C THR A 94 -42.70 43.58 -3.74
N GLY A 95 -43.47 43.22 -4.77
CA GLY A 95 -44.37 42.08 -4.76
C GLY A 95 -43.84 40.85 -5.50
N ASN A 96 -44.66 39.79 -5.54
CA ASN A 96 -44.34 38.58 -6.30
C ASN A 96 -44.28 38.88 -7.80
N ALA A 97 -43.25 38.38 -8.48
CA ALA A 97 -43.07 38.50 -9.92
C ALA A 97 -43.35 37.14 -10.58
N LEU A 98 -44.52 36.99 -11.21
CA LEU A 98 -45.02 35.74 -11.77
C LEU A 98 -44.95 35.76 -13.30
N PHE A 99 -43.94 35.08 -13.84
CA PHE A 99 -43.67 34.92 -15.27
C PHE A 99 -43.77 33.45 -15.71
N VAL A 100 -44.53 32.63 -14.99
CA VAL A 100 -44.69 31.20 -15.30
C VAL A 100 -45.26 31.05 -16.72
N ARG A 101 -44.58 30.28 -17.57
CA ARG A 101 -44.90 30.07 -19.00
C ARG A 101 -44.90 31.36 -19.84
N ALA A 102 -44.29 32.45 -19.36
CA ALA A 102 -44.16 33.68 -20.14
C ALA A 102 -43.08 33.52 -21.22
N THR A 103 -43.24 34.25 -22.34
CA THR A 103 -42.26 34.32 -23.42
C THR A 103 -41.68 35.73 -23.53
N PHE A 104 -40.38 35.88 -23.30
CA PHE A 104 -39.64 37.12 -23.49
C PHE A 104 -39.09 37.16 -24.91
N THR A 105 -39.59 38.09 -25.72
CA THR A 105 -39.32 38.18 -27.19
C THR A 105 -38.07 38.99 -27.55
N GLY A 106 -37.53 39.75 -26.60
CA GLY A 106 -36.29 40.49 -26.75
C GLY A 106 -35.37 40.25 -25.56
N THR A 107 -34.25 40.96 -25.54
CA THR A 107 -33.28 40.88 -24.45
C THR A 107 -33.93 41.24 -23.10
N ALA A 108 -34.01 40.24 -22.21
CA ALA A 108 -34.60 40.37 -20.89
C ALA A 108 -33.55 40.87 -19.90
N GLU A 109 -33.59 42.15 -19.59
CA GLU A 109 -32.57 42.84 -18.80
C GLU A 109 -33.08 43.09 -17.37
N PHE A 110 -32.45 42.45 -16.40
CA PHE A 110 -32.72 42.52 -14.96
C PHE A 110 -31.42 42.65 -14.16
N ALA A 111 -30.32 43.10 -14.78
CA ALA A 111 -29.07 43.30 -14.07
C ALA A 111 -29.24 44.31 -12.92
N GLY A 112 -28.70 43.97 -11.75
CA GLY A 112 -28.82 44.75 -10.51
C GLY A 112 -30.24 44.92 -9.98
N ALA A 113 -31.23 44.20 -10.52
CA ALA A 113 -32.60 44.25 -10.02
C ALA A 113 -32.74 43.53 -8.67
N THR A 114 -33.58 44.05 -7.78
CA THR A 114 -33.89 43.45 -6.47
C THR A 114 -35.33 42.95 -6.48
N PHE A 115 -35.53 41.64 -6.30
CA PHE A 115 -36.84 41.00 -6.18
C PHE A 115 -37.10 40.69 -4.71
N THR A 116 -38.02 41.42 -4.07
CA THR A 116 -38.31 41.18 -2.66
C THR A 116 -39.34 40.07 -2.43
N GLY A 117 -40.29 39.93 -3.36
CA GLY A 117 -41.22 38.81 -3.40
C GLY A 117 -40.69 37.61 -4.19
N ALA A 118 -41.49 36.55 -4.28
CA ALA A 118 -41.12 35.36 -5.04
C ALA A 118 -41.03 35.68 -6.55
N ALA A 119 -39.93 35.27 -7.20
CA ALA A 119 -39.69 35.46 -8.62
C ALA A 119 -39.84 34.11 -9.35
N ARG A 120 -40.97 33.91 -10.03
CA ARG A 120 -41.34 32.63 -10.66
C ARG A 120 -41.31 32.71 -12.18
N TYR A 121 -40.32 32.08 -12.79
CA TYR A 121 -40.08 31.93 -14.21
C TYR A 121 -40.26 30.48 -14.69
N GLY A 122 -41.01 29.65 -13.96
CA GLY A 122 -41.20 28.24 -14.32
C GLY A 122 -41.75 28.09 -15.74
N GLU A 123 -41.14 27.24 -16.55
CA GLU A 123 -41.47 27.04 -17.98
C GLU A 123 -41.44 28.33 -18.83
N ALA A 124 -40.79 29.41 -18.36
CA ALA A 124 -40.66 30.63 -19.15
C ALA A 124 -39.66 30.42 -20.31
N THR A 125 -39.88 31.11 -21.42
CA THR A 125 -39.00 31.07 -22.59
C THR A 125 -38.36 32.44 -22.82
N PHE A 126 -37.04 32.47 -22.91
CA PHE A 126 -36.26 33.66 -23.27
C PHE A 126 -35.67 33.47 -24.67
N THR A 127 -36.14 34.24 -25.65
CA THR A 127 -35.75 34.09 -27.07
C THR A 127 -34.44 34.78 -27.43
N GLU A 128 -33.96 35.69 -26.57
CA GLU A 128 -32.67 36.36 -26.70
C GLU A 128 -31.85 36.25 -25.40
N ALA A 129 -30.91 37.17 -25.17
CA ALA A 129 -30.12 37.22 -23.95
C ALA A 129 -31.00 37.49 -22.72
N ALA A 130 -30.71 36.81 -21.62
CA ALA A 130 -31.34 37.03 -20.33
C ALA A 130 -30.27 37.44 -19.31
N ARG A 131 -30.34 38.67 -18.81
CA ARG A 131 -29.32 39.26 -17.94
C ARG A 131 -29.88 39.54 -16.56
N PHE A 132 -29.36 38.84 -15.57
CA PHE A 132 -29.63 38.95 -14.14
C PHE A 132 -28.32 39.18 -13.37
N GLY A 133 -27.28 39.71 -14.02
CA GLY A 133 -25.99 39.94 -13.39
C GLY A 133 -26.12 40.94 -12.24
N GLY A 134 -25.61 40.59 -11.06
CA GLY A 134 -25.77 41.39 -9.84
C GLY A 134 -27.19 41.49 -9.30
N ALA A 135 -28.16 40.75 -9.84
CA ALA A 135 -29.53 40.77 -9.34
C ALA A 135 -29.59 40.12 -7.93
N THR A 136 -30.46 40.65 -7.08
CA THR A 136 -30.69 40.14 -5.73
C THR A 136 -32.11 39.60 -5.62
N PHE A 137 -32.25 38.30 -5.35
CA PHE A 137 -33.53 37.65 -5.07
C PHE A 137 -33.62 37.42 -3.58
N THR A 138 -34.41 38.25 -2.88
CA THR A 138 -34.60 38.06 -1.44
C THR A 138 -35.70 37.04 -1.13
N GLY A 139 -36.65 36.86 -2.05
CA GLY A 139 -37.63 35.77 -2.02
C GLY A 139 -37.24 34.62 -2.95
N ALA A 140 -37.93 33.49 -2.82
CA ALA A 140 -37.70 32.29 -3.64
C ALA A 140 -37.68 32.58 -5.15
N ALA A 141 -36.63 32.12 -5.82
CA ALA A 141 -36.43 32.28 -7.26
C ALA A 141 -36.55 30.92 -7.96
N SER A 142 -37.55 30.76 -8.83
CA SER A 142 -37.83 29.49 -9.50
C SER A 142 -37.84 29.66 -11.02
N PHE A 143 -36.94 28.95 -11.69
CA PHE A 143 -36.72 28.86 -13.13
C PHE A 143 -36.91 27.42 -13.62
N GLY A 144 -37.65 26.59 -12.87
CA GLY A 144 -37.85 25.18 -13.21
C GLY A 144 -38.47 25.01 -14.60
N GLY A 145 -37.84 24.23 -15.48
CA GLY A 145 -38.28 24.04 -16.86
C GLY A 145 -38.14 25.26 -17.78
N ALA A 146 -37.53 26.36 -17.31
CA ALA A 146 -37.32 27.55 -18.15
C ALA A 146 -36.35 27.24 -19.30
N THR A 147 -36.58 27.84 -20.47
CA THR A 147 -35.74 27.70 -21.66
C THR A 147 -35.08 29.03 -21.99
N PHE A 148 -33.75 29.04 -21.99
CA PHE A 148 -32.94 30.20 -22.36
C PHE A 148 -32.22 29.92 -23.67
N THR A 149 -32.61 30.62 -24.73
CA THR A 149 -32.04 30.39 -26.06
C THR A 149 -30.75 31.18 -26.31
N GLY A 150 -30.66 32.39 -25.75
CA GLY A 150 -29.49 33.27 -25.84
C GLY A 150 -28.50 33.11 -24.68
N ILE A 151 -27.54 34.03 -24.61
CA ILE A 151 -26.59 34.12 -23.48
C ILE A 151 -27.36 34.43 -22.19
N THR A 152 -27.11 33.65 -21.14
CA THR A 152 -27.72 33.86 -19.83
C THR A 152 -26.68 34.32 -18.82
N ARG A 153 -26.99 35.37 -18.06
CA ARG A 153 -26.08 35.94 -17.07
C ARG A 153 -26.75 36.03 -15.70
N PHE A 154 -26.15 35.39 -14.72
CA PHE A 154 -26.43 35.46 -13.29
C PHE A 154 -25.12 35.74 -12.53
N ASP A 155 -24.10 36.28 -13.20
CA ASP A 155 -22.82 36.60 -12.57
C ASP A 155 -23.02 37.59 -11.43
N LYS A 156 -22.44 37.31 -10.27
CA LYS A 156 -22.60 38.10 -9.03
C LYS A 156 -24.05 38.21 -8.52
N ALA A 157 -24.97 37.40 -9.04
CA ALA A 157 -26.34 37.36 -8.51
C ALA A 157 -26.36 36.75 -7.11
N THR A 158 -27.28 37.21 -6.27
CA THR A 158 -27.47 36.72 -4.89
C THR A 158 -28.88 36.15 -4.74
N PHE A 159 -28.98 34.89 -4.31
CA PHE A 159 -30.26 34.19 -4.08
C PHE A 159 -30.42 33.86 -2.59
N THR A 160 -31.01 34.75 -1.81
CA THR A 160 -31.00 34.57 -0.34
C THR A 160 -31.88 33.42 0.14
N GLU A 161 -32.88 33.03 -0.65
CA GLU A 161 -33.69 31.82 -0.46
C GLU A 161 -33.32 30.73 -1.47
N THR A 162 -34.07 29.61 -1.46
CA THR A 162 -33.85 28.50 -2.39
C THR A 162 -33.93 28.97 -3.84
N ALA A 163 -32.90 28.64 -4.63
CA ALA A 163 -32.83 28.92 -6.05
C ALA A 163 -33.09 27.63 -6.86
N GLU A 164 -34.16 27.62 -7.65
CA GLU A 164 -34.59 26.42 -8.37
C GLU A 164 -34.44 26.58 -9.87
N PHE A 165 -33.66 25.71 -10.50
CA PHE A 165 -33.47 25.55 -11.94
C PHE A 165 -33.66 24.09 -12.42
N PRO A 166 -34.51 23.25 -11.79
CA PRO A 166 -34.61 21.86 -12.22
C PRO A 166 -35.24 21.80 -13.62
N TRP A 167 -34.75 20.91 -14.48
CA TRP A 167 -35.18 20.81 -15.89
C TRP A 167 -34.99 22.08 -16.74
N ALA A 168 -34.30 23.11 -16.24
CA ALA A 168 -34.01 24.29 -17.04
C ALA A 168 -33.09 23.94 -18.21
N THR A 169 -33.32 24.55 -19.38
CA THR A 169 -32.52 24.35 -20.58
C THR A 169 -31.84 25.65 -20.96
N PHE A 170 -30.52 25.63 -21.03
CA PHE A 170 -29.68 26.76 -21.44
C PHE A 170 -28.96 26.41 -22.72
N THR A 171 -29.33 27.03 -23.83
CA THR A 171 -28.67 26.73 -25.10
C THR A 171 -27.45 27.59 -25.38
N GLY A 172 -27.50 28.86 -24.94
CA GLY A 172 -26.36 29.76 -24.97
C GLY A 172 -25.40 29.55 -23.79
N THR A 173 -24.29 30.29 -23.79
CA THR A 173 -23.36 30.32 -22.66
C THR A 173 -24.04 30.92 -21.44
N THR A 174 -23.96 30.22 -20.31
CA THR A 174 -24.56 30.62 -19.04
C THR A 174 -23.50 30.96 -18.01
N TRP A 175 -23.66 32.12 -17.36
CA TRP A 175 -22.73 32.63 -16.36
C TRP A 175 -23.38 32.69 -15.00
N PHE A 176 -22.82 32.00 -14.02
CA PHE A 176 -23.09 32.08 -12.58
C PHE A 176 -21.80 32.43 -11.82
N ALA A 177 -20.80 33.00 -12.50
CA ALA A 177 -19.52 33.32 -11.89
C ALA A 177 -19.70 34.30 -10.72
N GLU A 178 -19.09 34.01 -9.59
CA GLU A 178 -19.21 34.80 -8.35
C GLU A 178 -20.66 34.95 -7.82
N ALA A 179 -21.61 34.14 -8.30
CA ALA A 179 -22.96 34.09 -7.74
C ALA A 179 -22.95 33.46 -6.34
N THR A 180 -23.87 33.91 -5.48
CA THR A 180 -23.97 33.43 -4.09
C THR A 180 -25.33 32.80 -3.82
N PHE A 181 -25.30 31.59 -3.27
CA PHE A 181 -26.45 30.80 -2.87
C PHE A 181 -26.38 30.46 -1.36
N PRO A 182 -26.84 31.37 -0.48
CA PRO A 182 -26.96 31.11 0.95
C PRO A 182 -27.78 29.85 1.29
N GLU A 183 -28.88 29.63 0.57
CA GLU A 183 -29.76 28.46 0.71
C GLU A 183 -29.57 27.48 -0.45
N ALA A 184 -30.38 26.41 -0.50
CA ALA A 184 -30.23 25.34 -1.49
C ALA A 184 -30.33 25.85 -2.93
N ALA A 185 -29.42 25.42 -3.79
CA ALA A 185 -29.43 25.69 -5.22
C ALA A 185 -29.67 24.37 -5.98
N ARG A 186 -30.76 24.29 -6.74
CA ARG A 186 -31.20 23.05 -7.42
C ARG A 186 -31.13 23.19 -8.94
N PHE A 187 -30.25 22.44 -9.56
CA PHE A 187 -30.03 22.29 -11.00
C PHE A 187 -30.26 20.85 -11.47
N ASP A 188 -30.97 20.02 -10.69
CA ASP A 188 -31.22 18.63 -11.05
C ASP A 188 -31.88 18.52 -12.42
N LYS A 189 -31.33 17.64 -13.27
CA LYS A 189 -31.79 17.42 -14.65
C LYS A 189 -31.80 18.68 -15.53
N ALA A 190 -31.09 19.75 -15.15
CA ALA A 190 -30.87 20.89 -16.03
C ALA A 190 -29.97 20.49 -17.21
N THR A 191 -30.18 21.12 -18.35
CA THR A 191 -29.40 20.90 -19.58
C THR A 191 -28.69 22.18 -19.97
N PHE A 192 -27.36 22.12 -20.07
CA PHE A 192 -26.51 23.22 -20.51
C PHE A 192 -25.86 22.83 -21.83
N THR A 193 -26.38 23.33 -22.95
CA THR A 193 -25.77 23.02 -24.24
C THR A 193 -24.60 23.95 -24.58
N GLY A 194 -24.70 25.21 -24.17
CA GLY A 194 -23.58 26.15 -24.14
C GLY A 194 -22.71 25.93 -22.90
N ALA A 195 -21.58 26.64 -22.83
CA ALA A 195 -20.70 26.57 -21.66
C ALA A 195 -21.40 27.11 -20.41
N ALA A 196 -21.28 26.40 -19.28
CA ALA A 196 -21.83 26.77 -17.99
C ALA A 196 -20.70 27.18 -17.04
N ARG A 197 -20.69 28.44 -16.59
CA ARG A 197 -19.59 29.04 -15.81
C ARG A 197 -20.02 29.38 -14.41
N PHE A 198 -19.63 28.56 -13.44
CA PHE A 198 -19.81 28.74 -12.00
C PHE A 198 -18.48 29.07 -11.30
N ASP A 199 -17.49 29.58 -12.05
CA ASP A 199 -16.17 29.94 -11.49
C ASP A 199 -16.34 30.89 -10.28
N LYS A 200 -15.72 30.55 -9.14
CA LYS A 200 -15.82 31.29 -7.87
C LYS A 200 -17.24 31.47 -7.31
N ALA A 201 -18.23 30.71 -7.80
CA ALA A 201 -19.55 30.71 -7.18
C ALA A 201 -19.47 30.17 -5.74
N THR A 202 -20.31 30.69 -4.84
CA THR A 202 -20.36 30.28 -3.44
C THR A 202 -21.72 29.67 -3.12
N PHE A 203 -21.72 28.38 -2.80
CA PHE A 203 -22.90 27.63 -2.37
C PHE A 203 -22.78 27.35 -0.87
N THR A 204 -23.36 28.21 -0.05
CA THR A 204 -23.44 27.99 1.40
C THR A 204 -24.51 26.94 1.72
N GLY A 205 -25.59 26.92 0.94
CA GLY A 205 -26.59 25.87 0.95
C GLY A 205 -26.14 24.61 0.19
N ALA A 206 -26.98 23.58 0.19
CA ALA A 206 -26.72 22.38 -0.60
C ALA A 206 -26.89 22.67 -2.10
N ALA A 207 -25.93 22.21 -2.91
CA ALA A 207 -25.93 22.37 -4.36
C ALA A 207 -26.26 21.05 -5.04
N TRP A 208 -27.36 21.03 -5.80
CA TRP A 208 -27.89 19.81 -6.42
C TRP A 208 -27.77 19.93 -7.93
N PHE A 209 -26.96 19.07 -8.55
CA PHE A 209 -26.79 18.96 -9.99
C PHE A 209 -27.15 17.55 -10.46
N GLY A 210 -27.88 16.75 -9.67
CA GLY A 210 -28.12 15.35 -9.94
C GLY A 210 -28.73 15.13 -11.33
N ARG A 211 -28.11 14.24 -12.12
CA ARG A 211 -28.52 13.93 -13.50
C ARG A 211 -28.62 15.15 -14.43
N ALA A 212 -27.92 16.25 -14.14
CA ALA A 212 -27.77 17.35 -15.09
C ALA A 212 -26.89 16.91 -16.27
N ALA A 213 -27.10 17.55 -17.43
CA ALA A 213 -26.36 17.32 -18.65
C ALA A 213 -25.63 18.60 -19.07
N PHE A 214 -24.30 18.57 -19.08
CA PHE A 214 -23.44 19.64 -19.56
C PHE A 214 -22.85 19.23 -20.90
N THR A 215 -23.43 19.65 -22.01
CA THR A 215 -22.86 19.32 -23.33
C THR A 215 -21.74 20.28 -23.71
N GLY A 216 -21.81 21.54 -23.26
CA GLY A 216 -20.68 22.47 -23.28
C GLY A 216 -19.79 22.36 -22.04
N ASP A 217 -18.67 23.10 -22.01
CA ASP A 217 -17.76 23.16 -20.87
C ASP A 217 -18.49 23.55 -19.57
N ALA A 218 -18.27 22.78 -18.51
CA ALA A 218 -18.77 23.07 -17.16
C ALA A 218 -17.61 23.52 -16.28
N ARG A 219 -17.62 24.78 -15.85
CA ARG A 219 -16.54 25.39 -15.06
C ARG A 219 -17.01 25.71 -13.66
N PHE A 220 -16.30 25.18 -12.68
CA PHE A 220 -16.47 25.37 -11.24
C PHE A 220 -15.13 25.72 -10.58
N ASP A 221 -14.17 26.25 -11.36
CA ASP A 221 -12.84 26.58 -10.85
C ASP A 221 -12.97 27.55 -9.67
N LYS A 222 -12.34 27.19 -8.54
CA LYS A 222 -12.38 27.96 -7.28
C LYS A 222 -13.79 28.20 -6.71
N ALA A 223 -14.79 27.43 -7.13
CA ALA A 223 -16.10 27.45 -6.48
C ALA A 223 -16.02 26.86 -5.07
N THR A 224 -16.90 27.31 -4.18
CA THR A 224 -16.99 26.83 -2.79
C THR A 224 -18.34 26.20 -2.54
N PHE A 225 -18.35 24.95 -2.05
CA PHE A 225 -19.55 24.18 -1.70
C PHE A 225 -19.54 23.83 -0.21
N THR A 226 -20.08 24.71 0.62
CA THR A 226 -19.97 24.60 2.08
C THR A 226 -20.75 23.43 2.66
N LYS A 227 -21.92 23.10 2.08
CA LYS A 227 -22.71 21.92 2.42
C LYS A 227 -22.58 20.86 1.31
N THR A 228 -23.53 19.93 1.22
CA THR A 228 -23.52 18.87 0.22
C THR A 228 -23.50 19.41 -1.22
N ALA A 229 -22.58 18.91 -2.03
CA ALA A 229 -22.52 19.13 -3.48
C ALA A 229 -22.79 17.81 -4.21
N ARG A 230 -23.97 17.69 -4.83
CA ARG A 230 -24.42 16.45 -5.46
C ARG A 230 -24.40 16.55 -6.98
N PHE A 231 -23.44 15.88 -7.60
CA PHE A 231 -23.29 15.67 -9.05
C PHE A 231 -23.60 14.21 -9.45
N ALA A 232 -24.30 13.46 -8.61
CA ALA A 232 -24.61 12.06 -8.85
C ALA A 232 -25.34 11.83 -10.20
N GLY A 233 -24.81 10.94 -11.03
CA GLY A 233 -25.36 10.61 -12.34
C GLY A 233 -25.33 11.75 -13.37
N THR A 234 -24.56 12.82 -13.12
CA THR A 234 -24.35 13.89 -14.11
C THR A 234 -23.62 13.39 -15.34
N THR A 235 -23.86 14.03 -16.48
CA THR A 235 -23.09 13.78 -17.71
C THR A 235 -22.42 15.07 -18.15
N PHE A 236 -21.09 15.06 -18.19
CA PHE A 236 -20.26 16.13 -18.72
C PHE A 236 -19.73 15.69 -20.09
N THR A 237 -20.29 16.22 -21.17
CA THR A 237 -19.78 15.98 -22.53
C THR A 237 -18.62 16.91 -22.87
N GLY A 238 -18.70 18.18 -22.46
CA GLY A 238 -17.59 19.13 -22.51
C GLY A 238 -16.68 19.01 -21.28
N ASP A 239 -15.60 19.81 -21.26
CA ASP A 239 -14.62 19.78 -20.17
C ASP A 239 -15.30 20.12 -18.82
N ALA A 240 -15.06 19.30 -17.80
CA ALA A 240 -15.54 19.53 -16.44
C ALA A 240 -14.37 20.02 -15.57
N ARG A 241 -14.38 21.31 -15.20
CA ARG A 241 -13.28 21.94 -14.45
C ARG A 241 -13.73 22.27 -13.03
N PHE A 242 -13.05 21.71 -12.05
CA PHE A 242 -13.20 21.92 -10.61
C PHE A 242 -11.85 22.33 -9.99
N GLY A 243 -10.96 22.95 -10.76
CA GLY A 243 -9.60 23.25 -10.33
C GLY A 243 -9.60 24.23 -9.16
N GLY A 244 -8.96 23.85 -8.05
CA GLY A 244 -8.96 24.64 -6.82
C GLY A 244 -10.33 24.86 -6.18
N ALA A 245 -11.36 24.10 -6.58
CA ALA A 245 -12.66 24.14 -5.92
C ALA A 245 -12.55 23.57 -4.49
N THR A 246 -13.40 24.06 -3.59
CA THR A 246 -13.43 23.60 -2.20
C THR A 246 -14.78 23.00 -1.84
N PHE A 247 -14.74 21.82 -1.22
CA PHE A 247 -15.89 21.08 -0.74
C PHE A 247 -15.74 20.83 0.77
N PRO A 248 -16.02 21.84 1.62
CA PRO A 248 -16.11 21.61 3.06
C PRO A 248 -17.13 20.54 3.44
N GLY A 249 -18.24 20.46 2.72
CA GLY A 249 -19.28 19.44 2.90
C GLY A 249 -19.13 18.23 1.99
N TYR A 250 -20.04 17.25 2.14
CA TYR A 250 -20.05 16.00 1.36
C TYR A 250 -20.11 16.25 -0.17
N ALA A 251 -19.22 15.63 -0.93
CA ALA A 251 -19.16 15.76 -2.39
C ALA A 251 -19.50 14.42 -3.08
N GLU A 252 -20.55 14.41 -3.91
CA GLU A 252 -21.06 13.19 -4.53
C GLU A 252 -21.03 13.27 -6.05
N PHE A 253 -20.09 12.55 -6.66
CA PHE A 253 -19.95 12.33 -8.11
C PHE A 253 -20.28 10.88 -8.51
N GLY A 254 -20.93 10.12 -7.62
CA GLY A 254 -21.26 8.72 -7.84
C GLY A 254 -22.07 8.50 -9.13
N GLY A 255 -21.60 7.61 -9.99
CA GLY A 255 -22.22 7.34 -11.30
C GLY A 255 -22.17 8.50 -12.31
N ALA A 256 -21.42 9.56 -12.04
CA ALA A 256 -21.22 10.63 -13.02
C ALA A 256 -20.39 10.13 -14.22
N THR A 257 -20.65 10.68 -15.40
CA THR A 257 -19.93 10.36 -16.64
C THR A 257 -19.24 11.61 -17.16
N PHE A 258 -17.91 11.55 -17.29
CA PHE A 258 -17.06 12.60 -17.83
C PHE A 258 -16.54 12.14 -19.18
N ILE A 259 -17.10 12.68 -20.25
CA ILE A 259 -16.75 12.27 -21.61
C ILE A 259 -15.45 12.94 -22.07
N ALA A 260 -15.37 14.26 -21.87
CA ALA A 260 -14.13 15.02 -22.00
C ALA A 260 -13.39 15.10 -20.65
N ASP A 261 -12.34 15.92 -20.58
CA ASP A 261 -11.44 15.98 -19.43
C ASP A 261 -12.15 16.44 -18.16
N ALA A 262 -11.93 15.71 -17.07
CA ALA A 262 -12.35 16.06 -15.72
C ALA A 262 -11.16 16.55 -14.90
N ARG A 263 -11.15 17.82 -14.53
CA ARG A 263 -10.01 18.47 -13.86
C ARG A 263 -10.37 18.90 -12.44
N PHE A 264 -9.91 18.15 -11.45
CA PHE A 264 -9.99 18.40 -10.02
C PHE A 264 -8.65 18.84 -9.40
N GLY A 265 -7.68 19.23 -10.24
CA GLY A 265 -6.34 19.59 -9.78
C GLY A 265 -6.36 20.69 -8.72
N GLY A 266 -5.70 20.45 -7.59
CA GLY A 266 -5.68 21.36 -6.44
C GLY A 266 -7.01 21.54 -5.71
N ALA A 267 -8.05 20.75 -6.02
CA ALA A 267 -9.31 20.79 -5.30
C ALA A 267 -9.15 20.23 -3.88
N THR A 268 -9.95 20.72 -2.93
CA THR A 268 -9.93 20.30 -1.53
C THR A 268 -11.28 19.74 -1.12
N PHE A 269 -11.30 18.49 -0.65
CA PHE A 269 -12.48 17.80 -0.12
C PHE A 269 -12.27 17.58 1.38
N THR A 270 -13.05 18.27 2.20
CA THR A 270 -12.88 18.19 3.66
C THR A 270 -13.66 17.01 4.27
N GLU A 271 -14.92 16.90 3.88
CA GLU A 271 -15.80 15.76 4.16
C GLU A 271 -15.63 14.67 3.09
N ALA A 272 -16.36 13.56 3.23
CA ALA A 272 -16.22 12.42 2.34
C ALA A 272 -16.53 12.80 0.87
N ALA A 273 -15.73 12.27 -0.06
CA ALA A 273 -15.86 12.48 -1.50
C ALA A 273 -16.14 11.16 -2.21
N TRP A 274 -17.27 11.07 -2.91
CA TRP A 274 -17.72 9.83 -3.54
C TRP A 274 -17.72 9.92 -5.07
N PHE A 275 -16.80 9.21 -5.71
CA PHE A 275 -16.67 9.00 -7.16
C PHE A 275 -16.99 7.55 -7.57
N GLY A 276 -17.66 6.78 -6.70
CA GLY A 276 -17.92 5.37 -6.95
C GLY A 276 -18.79 5.17 -8.18
N ARG A 277 -18.42 4.21 -9.04
CA ARG A 277 -19.06 3.95 -10.33
C ARG A 277 -19.03 5.15 -11.30
N ALA A 278 -18.23 6.19 -11.04
CA ALA A 278 -18.01 7.25 -12.02
C ALA A 278 -17.24 6.71 -13.23
N THR A 279 -17.51 7.25 -14.40
CA THR A 279 -16.85 6.88 -15.66
C THR A 279 -16.13 8.09 -16.22
N PHE A 280 -14.83 8.01 -16.39
CA PHE A 280 -13.98 9.03 -16.99
C PHE A 280 -13.49 8.51 -18.33
N THR A 281 -14.07 8.97 -19.44
CA THR A 281 -13.57 8.62 -20.78
C THR A 281 -12.51 9.58 -21.30
N GLY A 282 -12.54 10.84 -20.86
CA GLY A 282 -11.43 11.79 -20.99
C GLY A 282 -10.50 11.75 -19.78
N ASP A 283 -9.43 12.55 -19.80
CA ASP A 283 -8.42 12.54 -18.74
C ASP A 283 -9.04 12.90 -17.38
N ALA A 284 -8.75 12.13 -16.35
CA ALA A 284 -9.17 12.38 -14.98
C ALA A 284 -8.00 12.93 -14.16
N ARG A 285 -7.95 14.26 -13.99
CA ARG A 285 -6.83 14.95 -13.35
C ARG A 285 -7.17 15.40 -11.94
N PHE A 286 -6.62 14.72 -10.95
CA PHE A 286 -6.70 15.03 -9.53
C PHE A 286 -5.39 15.61 -8.98
N ASP A 287 -4.41 15.94 -9.82
CA ASP A 287 -3.08 16.38 -9.38
C ASP A 287 -3.12 17.43 -8.26
N LYS A 288 -2.37 17.18 -7.17
CA LYS A 288 -2.31 18.06 -5.98
C LYS A 288 -3.65 18.30 -5.28
N ALA A 289 -4.68 17.51 -5.57
CA ALA A 289 -5.92 17.53 -4.79
C ALA A 289 -5.67 17.00 -3.36
N THR A 290 -6.49 17.45 -2.42
CA THR A 290 -6.44 17.04 -1.01
C THR A 290 -7.78 16.46 -0.58
N PHE A 291 -7.77 15.24 -0.05
CA PHE A 291 -8.93 14.56 0.52
C PHE A 291 -8.70 14.35 2.01
N THR A 292 -9.40 15.08 2.87
CA THR A 292 -9.15 14.96 4.32
C THR A 292 -9.96 13.86 5.01
N ALA A 293 -11.14 13.54 4.47
CA ALA A 293 -11.95 12.38 4.87
C ALA A 293 -11.89 11.29 3.79
N ASP A 294 -12.75 10.27 3.90
CA ASP A 294 -12.81 9.15 2.97
C ASP A 294 -12.99 9.60 1.51
N ALA A 295 -12.15 9.08 0.62
CA ALA A 295 -12.26 9.26 -0.83
C ALA A 295 -12.60 7.92 -1.49
N ARG A 296 -13.77 7.81 -2.12
CA ARG A 296 -14.29 6.55 -2.66
C ARG A 296 -14.39 6.58 -4.17
N PHE A 297 -13.54 5.83 -4.85
CA PHE A 297 -13.49 5.56 -6.28
C PHE A 297 -13.88 4.10 -6.61
N ASP A 298 -14.61 3.43 -5.72
CA ASP A 298 -14.99 2.03 -5.90
C ASP A 298 -15.75 1.80 -7.21
N LYS A 299 -15.28 0.84 -8.01
CA LYS A 299 -15.83 0.50 -9.32
C LYS A 299 -15.86 1.68 -10.30
N ALA A 300 -15.05 2.71 -10.08
CA ALA A 300 -14.85 3.77 -11.07
C ALA A 300 -14.09 3.22 -12.29
N THR A 301 -14.37 3.78 -13.46
CA THR A 301 -13.69 3.42 -14.71
C THR A 301 -12.93 4.63 -15.23
N PHE A 302 -11.63 4.48 -15.41
CA PHE A 302 -10.73 5.46 -16.01
C PHE A 302 -10.30 4.92 -17.38
N ALA A 303 -11.00 5.37 -18.43
CA ALA A 303 -10.77 4.91 -19.79
C ALA A 303 -9.54 5.59 -20.44
N ALA A 304 -9.35 6.87 -20.11
CA ALA A 304 -8.16 7.67 -20.42
C ALA A 304 -7.30 7.86 -19.17
N ASP A 305 -6.25 8.68 -19.28
CA ASP A 305 -5.24 8.78 -18.22
C ASP A 305 -5.85 9.28 -16.90
N ALA A 306 -5.46 8.66 -15.80
CA ALA A 306 -5.82 9.05 -14.44
C ALA A 306 -4.61 9.63 -13.72
N TRP A 307 -4.61 10.93 -13.47
CA TRP A 307 -3.47 11.65 -12.87
C TRP A 307 -3.80 12.03 -11.43
N PHE A 308 -3.10 11.41 -10.49
CA PHE A 308 -3.16 11.69 -9.06
C PHE A 308 -1.84 12.26 -8.55
N ALA A 309 -0.97 12.82 -9.41
CA ALA A 309 0.38 13.17 -8.98
C ALA A 309 0.36 14.23 -7.86
N GLY A 310 1.07 13.95 -6.76
CA GLY A 310 1.13 14.82 -5.59
C GLY A 310 -0.19 14.97 -4.81
N THR A 311 -1.19 14.10 -5.02
CA THR A 311 -2.41 14.12 -4.19
C THR A 311 -2.14 13.68 -2.78
N THR A 312 -2.87 14.26 -1.83
CA THR A 312 -2.83 13.84 -0.43
C THR A 312 -4.17 13.30 0.03
N PHE A 313 -4.16 12.09 0.59
CA PHE A 313 -5.32 11.43 1.20
C PHE A 313 -5.03 11.23 2.69
N THR A 314 -5.80 11.86 3.57
CA THR A 314 -5.70 11.58 5.01
C THR A 314 -6.72 10.61 5.56
N GLY A 315 -7.93 10.63 5.00
CA GLY A 315 -8.90 9.56 5.20
C GLY A 315 -8.58 8.33 4.35
N ASP A 316 -9.42 7.30 4.47
CA ASP A 316 -9.27 6.08 3.67
C ASP A 316 -9.56 6.37 2.20
N ALA A 317 -8.71 5.84 1.32
CA ALA A 317 -8.88 5.92 -0.13
C ALA A 317 -9.28 4.56 -0.69
N GLN A 318 -10.49 4.47 -1.23
CA GLN A 318 -11.06 3.20 -1.72
C GLN A 318 -11.14 3.21 -3.24
N PHE A 319 -10.45 2.29 -3.90
CA PHE A 319 -10.42 2.05 -5.34
C PHE A 319 -10.87 0.62 -5.65
N ALA A 320 -11.69 0.01 -4.78
CA ALA A 320 -12.00 -1.41 -4.91
C ALA A 320 -12.79 -1.68 -6.20
N GLY A 321 -12.32 -2.62 -7.01
CA GLY A 321 -12.89 -2.95 -8.32
C GLY A 321 -12.78 -1.83 -9.36
N ALA A 322 -11.96 -0.79 -9.14
CA ALA A 322 -11.73 0.25 -10.13
C ALA A 322 -10.99 -0.32 -11.36
N THR A 323 -11.24 0.25 -12.53
CA THR A 323 -10.59 -0.17 -13.78
C THR A 323 -9.81 1.00 -14.37
N PHE A 324 -8.51 0.80 -14.59
CA PHE A 324 -7.62 1.74 -15.26
C PHE A 324 -7.18 1.12 -16.60
N THR A 325 -7.75 1.59 -17.70
CA THR A 325 -7.41 1.07 -19.03
C THR A 325 -6.25 1.82 -19.69
N ALA A 326 -6.05 3.08 -19.33
CA ALA A 326 -4.91 3.92 -19.73
C ALA A 326 -4.01 4.23 -18.51
N ASP A 327 -3.07 5.17 -18.65
CA ASP A 327 -2.02 5.40 -17.67
C ASP A 327 -2.59 5.86 -16.32
N ALA A 328 -2.12 5.24 -15.23
CA ALA A 328 -2.47 5.61 -13.86
C ALA A 328 -1.24 6.18 -13.14
N ARG A 329 -1.24 7.49 -12.85
CA ARG A 329 -0.09 8.19 -12.28
C ARG A 329 -0.35 8.62 -10.84
N PHE A 330 0.21 7.88 -9.89
CA PHE A 330 0.25 8.14 -8.44
C PHE A 330 1.64 8.59 -7.98
N ALA A 331 2.41 9.27 -8.84
CA ALA A 331 3.74 9.76 -8.49
C ALA A 331 3.67 10.83 -7.38
N GLY A 332 4.47 10.67 -6.34
CA GLY A 332 4.56 11.62 -5.21
C GLY A 332 3.28 11.73 -4.37
N THR A 333 2.36 10.77 -4.46
CA THR A 333 1.14 10.76 -3.62
C THR A 333 1.45 10.43 -2.18
N THR A 334 0.66 10.98 -1.27
CA THR A 334 0.75 10.63 0.15
C THR A 334 -0.58 10.14 0.68
N PHE A 335 -0.60 8.93 1.24
CA PHE A 335 -1.75 8.30 1.88
C PHE A 335 -1.44 8.10 3.36
N THR A 336 -1.97 8.96 4.22
CA THR A 336 -1.86 8.78 5.68
C THR A 336 -2.97 7.89 6.22
N GLY A 337 -4.07 7.69 5.49
CA GLY A 337 -5.08 6.66 5.71
C GLY A 337 -4.79 5.37 4.91
N ASP A 338 -5.68 4.37 4.99
CA ASP A 338 -5.52 3.13 4.23
C ASP A 338 -5.91 3.34 2.75
N ALA A 339 -5.11 2.81 1.83
CA ALA A 339 -5.42 2.81 0.40
C ALA A 339 -5.76 1.39 -0.08
N ARG A 340 -7.01 1.17 -0.51
CA ARG A 340 -7.52 -0.15 -0.92
C ARG A 340 -7.84 -0.19 -2.41
N PHE A 341 -7.04 -0.91 -3.18
CA PHE A 341 -7.27 -1.21 -4.61
C PHE A 341 -7.84 -2.61 -4.82
N ALA A 342 -8.53 -3.16 -3.81
CA ALA A 342 -8.94 -4.56 -3.83
C ALA A 342 -9.78 -4.91 -5.09
N GLY A 343 -9.34 -5.85 -5.91
CA GLY A 343 -10.04 -6.22 -7.15
C GLY A 343 -9.88 -5.25 -8.31
N ALA A 344 -9.02 -4.23 -8.21
CA ALA A 344 -8.79 -3.28 -9.29
C ALA A 344 -8.01 -3.90 -10.47
N THR A 345 -8.23 -3.38 -11.67
CA THR A 345 -7.55 -3.85 -12.90
C THR A 345 -6.75 -2.71 -13.52
N PHE A 346 -5.48 -2.98 -13.84
CA PHE A 346 -4.56 -2.05 -14.51
C PHE A 346 -4.11 -2.65 -15.85
N SER A 347 -4.42 -1.94 -16.94
CA SER A 347 -4.15 -2.42 -18.30
C SER A 347 -3.01 -1.69 -19.03
N ALA A 348 -2.58 -0.54 -18.51
CA ALA A 348 -1.52 0.31 -19.08
C ALA A 348 -0.54 0.77 -17.98
N ASP A 349 0.33 1.75 -18.27
CA ASP A 349 1.41 2.17 -17.36
C ASP A 349 0.87 2.62 -16.00
N ALA A 350 1.45 2.10 -14.92
CA ALA A 350 1.12 2.51 -13.57
C ALA A 350 2.37 3.04 -12.85
N ARG A 351 2.31 4.29 -12.39
CA ARG A 351 3.46 4.99 -11.81
C ARG A 351 3.19 5.38 -10.37
N PHE A 352 4.06 4.95 -9.47
CA PHE A 352 3.97 5.17 -8.03
C PHE A 352 5.28 5.78 -7.48
N GLU A 353 6.06 6.46 -8.32
CA GLU A 353 7.40 6.92 -7.93
C GLU A 353 7.34 7.92 -6.78
N GLY A 354 8.16 7.72 -5.75
CA GLY A 354 8.23 8.61 -4.57
C GLY A 354 6.93 8.72 -3.78
N SER A 355 6.03 7.74 -3.88
CA SER A 355 4.76 7.72 -3.14
C SER A 355 4.92 7.17 -1.72
N LEU A 356 4.13 7.70 -0.79
CA LEU A 356 4.14 7.36 0.64
C LEU A 356 2.79 6.79 1.07
N TRP A 357 2.80 5.67 1.80
CA TRP A 357 1.58 4.94 2.17
C TRP A 357 1.61 4.50 3.63
N ARG A 358 0.48 4.59 4.33
CA ARG A 358 0.28 3.81 5.55
C ARG A 358 0.11 2.34 5.18
N THR A 359 -1.01 2.03 4.53
CA THR A 359 -1.32 0.69 4.04
C THR A 359 -1.61 0.76 2.56
N LEU A 360 -0.91 -0.04 1.76
CA LEU A 360 -1.17 -0.22 0.34
C LEU A 360 -1.74 -1.62 0.10
N ASP A 361 -3.04 -1.70 -0.14
CA ASP A 361 -3.73 -2.95 -0.37
C ASP A 361 -4.04 -3.14 -1.87
N TRP A 362 -3.25 -3.98 -2.52
CA TRP A 362 -3.41 -4.46 -3.90
C TRP A 362 -4.02 -5.86 -3.95
N SER A 363 -4.72 -6.30 -2.91
CA SER A 363 -5.33 -7.64 -2.90
C SER A 363 -6.30 -7.83 -4.07
N ASP A 364 -6.38 -9.03 -4.63
CA ASP A 364 -7.27 -9.37 -5.76
C ASP A 364 -7.04 -8.50 -7.02
N THR A 365 -5.95 -7.72 -7.12
CA THR A 365 -5.69 -6.89 -8.29
C THR A 365 -5.24 -7.71 -9.49
N ILE A 366 -5.60 -7.22 -10.68
CA ILE A 366 -5.19 -7.81 -11.96
C ILE A 366 -4.32 -6.80 -12.70
N TRP A 367 -3.09 -7.20 -13.00
CA TRP A 367 -2.12 -6.41 -13.76
C TRP A 367 -1.94 -7.05 -15.13
N GLU A 368 -2.43 -6.37 -16.17
CA GLU A 368 -2.26 -6.81 -17.56
C GLU A 368 -1.01 -6.19 -18.22
N THR A 369 -0.45 -5.15 -17.59
CA THR A 369 0.78 -4.44 -18.00
C THR A 369 2.03 -5.00 -17.33
N SER A 370 3.19 -4.81 -17.96
CA SER A 370 4.53 -4.98 -17.35
C SER A 370 5.11 -3.68 -16.80
N SER A 371 4.53 -2.53 -17.15
CA SER A 371 5.07 -1.19 -16.90
C SER A 371 4.54 -0.65 -15.58
N ILE A 372 5.18 -1.08 -14.49
CA ILE A 372 4.89 -0.62 -13.13
C ILE A 372 6.14 0.06 -12.58
N VAL A 373 6.09 1.37 -12.33
CA VAL A 373 7.22 2.11 -11.77
C VAL A 373 6.98 2.37 -10.29
N THR A 374 7.83 1.82 -9.43
CA THR A 374 7.71 1.88 -7.97
C THR A 374 8.91 2.53 -7.29
N THR A 375 9.83 3.13 -8.04
CA THR A 375 11.07 3.71 -7.51
C THR A 375 10.78 4.71 -6.38
N GLY A 376 11.28 4.44 -5.18
CA GLY A 376 11.07 5.29 -4.01
C GLY A 376 9.69 5.17 -3.34
N LEU A 377 8.91 4.13 -3.67
CA LEU A 377 7.67 3.80 -2.97
C LEU A 377 8.00 3.33 -1.55
N ALA A 378 7.42 3.99 -0.55
CA ALA A 378 7.55 3.61 0.86
C ALA A 378 6.18 3.41 1.51
N ALA A 379 6.00 2.28 2.20
CA ALA A 379 4.74 1.93 2.86
C ALA A 379 5.00 1.32 4.25
N VAL A 380 4.07 1.41 5.19
CA VAL A 380 4.17 0.62 6.44
C VAL A 380 3.82 -0.84 6.15
N ASP A 381 2.68 -1.08 5.50
CA ASP A 381 2.15 -2.39 5.13
C ASP A 381 1.78 -2.43 3.64
N ILE A 382 2.22 -3.47 2.92
CA ILE A 382 1.85 -3.74 1.52
C ILE A 382 1.19 -5.12 1.44
N ARG A 383 -0.01 -5.19 0.85
CA ARG A 383 -0.73 -6.45 0.65
C ARG A 383 -0.91 -6.71 -0.83
N LEU A 384 -0.42 -7.86 -1.30
CA LEU A 384 -0.49 -8.36 -2.67
C LEU A 384 -1.27 -9.69 -2.72
N ASP A 385 -2.20 -9.88 -1.79
CA ASP A 385 -2.89 -11.15 -1.60
C ASP A 385 -3.84 -11.42 -2.78
N ARG A 386 -3.73 -12.58 -3.43
CA ARG A 386 -4.49 -12.96 -4.64
C ARG A 386 -4.27 -12.02 -5.83
N THR A 387 -3.19 -11.24 -5.82
CA THR A 387 -2.79 -10.43 -6.98
C THR A 387 -2.34 -11.31 -8.15
N ILE A 388 -2.69 -10.92 -9.37
CA ILE A 388 -2.30 -11.62 -10.60
C ILE A 388 -1.48 -10.66 -11.49
N PHE A 389 -0.22 -11.02 -11.74
CA PHE A 389 0.63 -10.36 -12.74
C PHE A 389 0.67 -11.22 -14.00
N LYS A 390 0.03 -10.75 -15.08
CA LYS A 390 -0.01 -11.46 -16.37
C LYS A 390 1.26 -11.31 -17.20
N GLN A 391 2.14 -10.39 -16.82
CA GLN A 391 3.41 -10.12 -17.50
C GLN A 391 4.55 -10.05 -16.46
N PRO A 392 5.82 -10.15 -16.90
CA PRO A 392 6.97 -9.93 -16.03
C PRO A 392 6.97 -8.53 -15.41
N VAL A 393 7.15 -8.43 -14.09
CA VAL A 393 7.13 -7.16 -13.36
C VAL A 393 8.34 -7.00 -12.45
N GLN A 394 8.80 -5.75 -12.29
CA GLN A 394 9.80 -5.35 -11.31
C GLN A 394 9.18 -4.37 -10.32
N LEU A 395 9.32 -4.66 -9.02
CA LEU A 395 8.82 -3.84 -7.94
C LEU A 395 9.97 -3.50 -7.00
N GLU A 396 10.18 -2.20 -6.77
CA GLU A 396 11.16 -1.66 -5.82
C GLU A 396 10.40 -0.98 -4.70
N VAL A 397 10.36 -1.61 -3.52
CA VAL A 397 9.51 -1.16 -2.42
C VAL A 397 10.25 -1.13 -1.09
N ALA A 398 10.00 -0.09 -0.29
CA ALA A 398 10.42 -0.03 1.10
C ALA A 398 9.21 -0.22 1.99
N ALA A 399 9.14 -1.33 2.74
CA ALA A 399 8.03 -1.57 3.65
C ALA A 399 8.42 -2.46 4.83
N SER A 400 7.71 -2.35 5.96
CA SER A 400 7.95 -3.25 7.10
C SER A 400 7.29 -4.61 6.96
N ARG A 401 6.18 -4.67 6.24
CA ARG A 401 5.43 -5.90 5.99
C ARG A 401 4.95 -5.93 4.55
N ILE A 402 5.17 -7.07 3.91
CA ILE A 402 4.70 -7.38 2.55
C ILE A 402 4.06 -8.77 2.57
N THR A 403 2.78 -8.86 2.24
CA THR A 403 2.09 -10.16 2.09
C THR A 403 1.83 -10.44 0.61
N LEU A 404 2.15 -11.66 0.18
CA LEU A 404 1.95 -12.16 -1.18
C LEU A 404 1.17 -13.49 -1.11
N LYS A 405 0.03 -13.50 -0.41
CA LYS A 405 -0.71 -14.76 -0.21
C LYS A 405 -1.49 -15.13 -1.47
N ARG A 406 -1.31 -16.32 -2.01
CA ARG A 406 -1.99 -16.77 -3.27
C ARG A 406 -1.72 -15.86 -4.47
N THR A 407 -0.63 -15.10 -4.44
CA THR A 407 -0.20 -14.26 -5.57
C THR A 407 0.25 -15.13 -6.73
N ARG A 408 -0.08 -14.73 -7.96
CA ARG A 408 0.37 -15.42 -9.17
C ARG A 408 1.17 -14.46 -10.03
N ALA A 409 2.38 -14.87 -10.41
CA ALA A 409 3.23 -14.07 -11.29
C ALA A 409 4.03 -14.96 -12.25
N GLU A 410 4.03 -14.61 -13.54
CA GLU A 410 4.89 -15.27 -14.53
C GLU A 410 6.37 -15.04 -14.24
N ARG A 411 6.73 -13.82 -13.86
CA ARG A 411 8.08 -13.48 -13.39
C ARG A 411 8.02 -12.23 -12.53
N LEU A 412 8.45 -12.35 -11.28
CA LEU A 412 8.46 -11.25 -10.32
C LEU A 412 9.90 -10.93 -9.92
N HIS A 413 10.34 -9.69 -10.16
CA HIS A 413 11.54 -9.14 -9.54
C HIS A 413 11.13 -8.19 -8.43
N LEU A 414 11.21 -8.64 -7.17
CA LEU A 414 10.79 -7.88 -6.01
C LEU A 414 12.02 -7.48 -5.18
N VAL A 415 12.38 -6.20 -5.24
CA VAL A 415 13.44 -5.60 -4.46
C VAL A 415 12.81 -4.96 -3.22
N VAL A 416 13.17 -5.45 -2.04
CA VAL A 416 12.58 -4.98 -0.77
C VAL A 416 13.63 -4.38 0.14
N ALA A 417 13.25 -3.33 0.85
CA ALA A 417 14.09 -2.69 1.85
C ALA A 417 13.40 -2.78 3.23
N GLY A 418 13.96 -3.60 4.14
CA GLY A 418 13.53 -3.67 5.55
C GLY A 418 12.19 -4.37 5.82
N ALA A 419 11.86 -5.44 5.09
CA ALA A 419 10.52 -6.05 5.12
C ALA A 419 10.44 -7.44 5.77
N THR A 420 9.32 -7.71 6.44
CA THR A 420 8.82 -9.07 6.66
C THR A 420 7.97 -9.50 5.46
N VAL A 421 8.33 -10.59 4.79
CA VAL A 421 7.68 -11.08 3.58
C VAL A 421 6.96 -12.39 3.85
N SER A 422 5.73 -12.55 3.40
CA SER A 422 4.97 -13.81 3.47
C SER A 422 4.48 -14.21 2.09
N LEU A 423 4.77 -15.44 1.66
CA LEU A 423 4.43 -15.98 0.32
C LEU A 423 3.54 -17.22 0.44
N GLU A 424 2.63 -17.27 1.41
CA GLU A 424 1.75 -18.43 1.62
C GLU A 424 0.87 -18.69 0.38
N ASP A 425 0.84 -19.94 -0.10
CA ASP A 425 0.12 -20.37 -1.31
C ASP A 425 0.51 -19.59 -2.59
N ALA A 426 1.63 -18.86 -2.61
CA ALA A 426 2.06 -18.10 -3.79
C ALA A 426 2.50 -19.03 -4.94
N ASP A 427 2.23 -18.62 -6.17
CA ASP A 427 2.64 -19.32 -7.39
C ASP A 427 3.56 -18.39 -8.21
N LEU A 428 4.87 -18.62 -8.07
CA LEU A 428 5.90 -17.84 -8.74
C LEU A 428 6.61 -18.73 -9.76
N ALA A 429 6.57 -18.32 -11.03
CA ALA A 429 7.25 -19.06 -12.08
C ALA A 429 8.78 -18.86 -12.06
N GLU A 430 9.46 -19.76 -12.78
CA GLU A 430 10.92 -19.86 -12.84
C GLU A 430 11.58 -18.55 -13.30
N GLY A 431 12.68 -18.17 -12.64
CA GLY A 431 13.38 -16.92 -12.91
C GLY A 431 12.82 -15.71 -12.16
N SER A 432 11.88 -15.89 -11.23
CA SER A 432 11.50 -14.87 -10.24
C SER A 432 12.65 -14.62 -9.25
N LEU A 433 12.85 -13.37 -8.85
CA LEU A 433 13.91 -12.92 -7.95
C LEU A 433 13.33 -12.05 -6.85
N ILE A 434 13.58 -12.40 -5.60
CA ILE A 434 13.25 -11.56 -4.44
C ILE A 434 14.57 -11.19 -3.76
N GLU A 435 14.91 -9.91 -3.77
CA GLU A 435 16.18 -9.38 -3.27
C GLU A 435 15.96 -8.43 -2.10
N ALA A 436 16.71 -8.62 -1.03
CA ALA A 436 16.78 -7.68 0.09
C ALA A 436 17.89 -6.66 -0.14
N VAL A 437 17.55 -5.38 -0.09
CA VAL A 437 18.53 -4.28 -0.12
C VAL A 437 18.62 -3.66 1.28
N PRO A 438 19.84 -3.45 1.84
CA PRO A 438 20.00 -2.87 3.15
C PRO A 438 19.47 -1.43 3.21
N VAL A 439 18.61 -1.15 4.19
CA VAL A 439 18.09 0.19 4.47
C VAL A 439 19.12 0.95 5.30
N THR A 440 19.77 1.96 4.72
CA THR A 440 20.44 3.00 5.52
C THR A 440 19.48 4.16 5.71
N VAL A 441 18.79 4.20 6.85
CA VAL A 441 18.09 5.41 7.27
C VAL A 441 19.17 6.49 7.46
N PRO A 442 19.13 7.63 6.74
CA PRO A 442 20.10 8.68 6.96
C PRO A 442 19.94 9.15 8.41
N ALA A 443 20.96 8.88 9.23
CA ALA A 443 21.05 9.45 10.56
C ALA A 443 20.85 10.97 10.44
N THR A 444 19.92 11.49 11.23
CA THR A 444 19.56 12.92 11.32
C THR A 444 20.69 13.85 10.93
N PRO A 445 20.51 14.77 9.96
CA PRO A 445 21.61 15.58 9.48
C PRO A 445 21.99 16.61 10.55
N ARG A 446 23.05 16.31 11.30
CA ARG A 446 23.93 17.37 11.80
C ARG A 446 24.54 18.02 10.56
N ARG A 447 24.08 19.25 10.26
CA ARG A 447 24.65 20.18 9.27
C ARG A 447 26.15 19.91 9.03
N ARG A 448 26.54 19.42 7.85
CA ARG A 448 27.82 19.78 7.23
C ARG A 448 27.87 19.52 5.72
N ARG A 449 28.51 20.48 5.05
CA ARG A 449 28.74 20.62 3.61
C ARG A 449 29.56 19.46 3.02
N GLY A 450 29.16 19.03 1.82
CA GLY A 450 30.03 18.80 0.67
C GLY A 450 30.90 17.53 0.68
N GLY A 451 30.52 16.55 -0.12
CA GLY A 451 31.37 15.44 -0.54
C GLY A 451 30.63 14.49 -1.48
N SER A 452 30.97 14.53 -2.77
CA SER A 452 30.42 13.68 -3.83
C SER A 452 31.05 12.28 -3.80
N GLY A 453 30.24 11.24 -3.64
CA GLY A 453 30.64 9.84 -3.83
C GLY A 453 29.48 9.06 -4.43
N GLY A 454 29.67 8.56 -5.65
CA GLY A 454 28.67 7.83 -6.43
C GLY A 454 28.44 6.43 -5.89
N GLY A 455 27.21 6.18 -5.46
CA GLY A 455 26.56 4.88 -5.43
C GLY A 455 25.08 5.11 -5.78
N SER A 456 24.46 4.20 -6.51
CA SER A 456 23.03 4.24 -6.76
C SER A 456 22.33 3.91 -5.43
N TRP A 457 21.70 4.90 -4.79
CA TRP A 457 21.04 4.75 -3.50
C TRP A 457 19.59 5.20 -3.61
N VAL A 458 18.66 4.40 -3.07
CA VAL A 458 17.26 4.81 -2.90
C VAL A 458 17.21 5.80 -1.74
N ALA A 459 17.33 7.09 -2.05
CA ALA A 459 17.03 8.16 -1.12
C ALA A 459 15.51 8.23 -0.96
N ILE A 460 14.96 7.77 0.17
CA ILE A 460 13.54 7.98 0.50
C ILE A 460 13.39 9.48 0.79
N PRO A 461 12.71 10.26 -0.07
CA PRO A 461 12.62 11.71 0.10
C PRO A 461 11.49 12.02 1.08
N LEU A 462 11.73 11.85 2.38
CA LEU A 462 10.74 12.16 3.42
C LEU A 462 10.49 13.68 3.63
N ARG A 463 11.04 14.59 2.80
CA ARG A 463 11.14 16.02 3.16
C ARG A 463 10.87 17.07 2.09
N ASN A 464 9.90 16.87 1.20
CA ASN A 464 9.48 17.93 0.25
C ASN A 464 8.00 18.34 0.39
N VAL A 465 7.43 18.33 1.60
CA VAL A 465 6.05 18.81 1.85
C VAL A 465 6.02 20.23 2.45
N GLN A 466 7.08 21.02 2.26
CA GLN A 466 7.21 22.34 2.92
C GLN A 466 6.56 23.53 2.17
N ASP A 467 6.05 23.35 0.95
CA ASP A 467 5.66 24.48 0.08
C ASP A 467 4.16 24.59 -0.25
N MET A 468 3.30 23.90 0.50
CA MET A 468 1.84 24.07 0.40
C MET A 468 1.32 24.76 1.65
N SER A 469 0.39 25.70 1.48
CA SER A 469 -0.45 26.25 2.54
C SER A 469 -1.37 25.15 3.09
N ILE A 470 -0.77 24.21 3.82
CA ILE A 470 -1.38 23.01 4.36
C ILE A 470 -2.07 23.37 5.68
N PRO A 471 -3.34 22.99 5.89
CA PRO A 471 -3.98 23.09 7.20
C PRO A 471 -3.18 22.34 8.28
N ASP A 472 -3.07 22.88 9.49
CA ASP A 472 -2.25 22.28 10.55
C ASP A 472 -2.61 20.82 10.86
N SER A 473 -3.90 20.44 10.74
CA SER A 473 -4.36 19.06 10.90
C SER A 473 -3.71 18.07 9.92
N LEU A 474 -3.47 18.50 8.67
CA LEU A 474 -2.83 17.68 7.65
C LEU A 474 -1.33 17.50 7.94
N ARG A 475 -0.68 18.51 8.55
CA ARG A 475 0.73 18.40 8.96
C ARG A 475 0.92 17.34 10.04
N ASP A 476 0.03 17.27 11.02
CA ASP A 476 0.11 16.28 12.10
C ASP A 476 0.01 14.83 11.59
N ASP A 477 -0.89 14.55 10.64
CA ASP A 477 -1.06 13.22 10.06
C ASP A 477 0.12 12.82 9.16
N LEU A 478 0.69 13.77 8.42
CA LEU A 478 1.92 13.56 7.66
C LEU A 478 3.11 13.26 8.58
N ASP A 479 3.25 14.01 9.68
CA ASP A 479 4.31 13.78 10.66
C ASP A 479 4.13 12.44 11.40
N ARG A 480 2.87 11.99 11.62
CA ARG A 480 2.59 10.63 12.13
C ARG A 480 3.04 9.57 11.14
N LEU A 481 2.70 9.71 9.86
CA LEU A 481 3.12 8.76 8.83
C LEU A 481 4.65 8.71 8.69
N ASP A 482 5.33 9.86 8.71
CA ASP A 482 6.80 9.93 8.67
C ASP A 482 7.44 9.20 9.87
N ARG A 483 6.90 9.38 11.08
CA ARG A 483 7.34 8.64 12.27
C ARG A 483 7.07 7.15 12.15
N ASP A 484 5.89 6.75 11.69
CA ASP A 484 5.52 5.35 11.53
C ASP A 484 6.42 4.66 10.49
N LEU A 485 6.65 5.29 9.33
CA LEU A 485 7.59 4.81 8.29
C LEU A 485 9.03 4.74 8.82
N SER A 486 9.49 5.77 9.52
CA SER A 486 10.83 5.79 10.10
C SER A 486 11.02 4.70 11.16
N ALA A 487 10.01 4.47 12.02
CA ALA A 487 10.02 3.40 13.00
C ALA A 487 9.98 2.02 12.32
N ALA A 488 9.09 1.85 11.35
CA ALA A 488 8.90 0.63 10.57
C ALA A 488 10.19 0.22 9.83
N LEU A 489 10.89 1.15 9.20
CA LEU A 489 12.10 0.89 8.41
C LEU A 489 13.38 0.79 9.25
N SER A 490 13.42 1.39 10.44
CA SER A 490 14.61 1.34 11.32
C SER A 490 14.79 0.02 12.09
N HIS A 491 13.72 -0.76 12.27
CA HIS A 491 13.75 -2.00 13.06
C HIS A 491 14.11 -3.26 12.25
N ALA A 492 14.28 -3.17 10.93
CA ALA A 492 14.49 -4.31 10.04
C ALA A 492 15.84 -4.24 9.30
N PRO A 493 16.96 -4.58 9.97
CA PRO A 493 18.29 -4.55 9.34
C PRO A 493 18.48 -5.61 8.25
N SER A 494 17.66 -6.66 8.24
CA SER A 494 17.61 -7.71 7.21
C SER A 494 16.17 -8.08 6.93
N ALA A 495 15.78 -8.15 5.65
CA ALA A 495 14.43 -8.57 5.29
C ALA A 495 14.22 -10.06 5.64
N LEU A 496 13.08 -10.42 6.21
CA LEU A 496 12.78 -11.76 6.76
C LEU A 496 11.62 -12.40 6.01
N VAL A 497 11.78 -13.61 5.50
CA VAL A 497 10.65 -14.40 4.98
C VAL A 497 10.03 -15.21 6.11
N THR A 498 8.74 -15.00 6.35
CA THR A 498 7.98 -15.59 7.45
C THR A 498 7.31 -16.91 7.05
N SER A 499 6.84 -17.05 5.81
CA SER A 499 6.19 -18.26 5.33
C SER A 499 6.34 -18.47 3.83
N LEU A 500 6.62 -19.71 3.45
CA LEU A 500 6.56 -20.27 2.09
C LEU A 500 5.54 -21.43 2.04
N GLN A 501 4.63 -21.52 3.02
CA GLN A 501 3.71 -22.64 3.15
C GLN A 501 2.88 -22.83 1.88
N ARG A 502 2.89 -24.05 1.32
CA ARG A 502 2.16 -24.43 0.09
C ARG A 502 2.47 -23.56 -1.14
N ALA A 503 3.57 -22.82 -1.14
CA ALA A 503 3.98 -22.01 -2.28
C ALA A 503 4.64 -22.88 -3.37
N HIS A 504 4.39 -22.55 -4.63
CA HIS A 504 5.13 -23.07 -5.79
C HIS A 504 6.26 -22.08 -6.13
N ILE A 505 7.50 -22.48 -5.87
CA ILE A 505 8.69 -21.59 -5.95
C ILE A 505 9.85 -22.23 -6.72
N ALA A 506 9.55 -23.10 -7.69
CA ALA A 506 10.55 -23.78 -8.50
C ALA A 506 11.35 -22.76 -9.34
N GLY A 507 12.67 -22.68 -9.13
CA GLY A 507 13.54 -21.78 -9.90
C GLY A 507 13.46 -20.31 -9.48
N THR A 508 12.87 -20.01 -8.33
CA THR A 508 12.90 -18.68 -7.72
C THR A 508 14.22 -18.45 -6.99
N THR A 509 14.75 -17.23 -7.05
CA THR A 509 15.96 -16.82 -6.32
C THR A 509 15.58 -15.92 -5.14
N LEU A 510 16.07 -16.25 -3.94
CA LEU A 510 15.96 -15.42 -2.74
C LEU A 510 17.36 -14.91 -2.36
N SER A 511 17.58 -13.59 -2.47
CA SER A 511 18.88 -12.95 -2.24
C SER A 511 18.86 -12.05 -1.01
N GLY A 512 19.81 -12.24 -0.09
CA GLY A 512 19.97 -11.37 1.09
C GLY A 512 18.85 -11.43 2.12
N MET A 513 17.91 -12.37 1.99
CA MET A 513 16.75 -12.55 2.87
C MET A 513 17.08 -13.47 4.05
N ASP A 514 16.57 -13.19 5.23
CA ASP A 514 16.61 -14.10 6.38
C ASP A 514 15.47 -15.13 6.30
N LEU A 515 15.78 -16.41 6.44
CA LEU A 515 14.83 -17.52 6.39
C LEU A 515 14.68 -18.25 7.74
N ARG A 516 15.28 -17.74 8.83
CA ARG A 516 15.29 -18.40 10.16
C ARG A 516 13.92 -18.69 10.75
N ALA A 517 12.96 -17.80 10.50
CA ALA A 517 11.59 -17.92 11.00
C ALA A 517 10.61 -18.46 9.93
N CYS A 518 11.12 -18.91 8.79
CA CYS A 518 10.30 -19.30 7.66
C CYS A 518 9.66 -20.68 7.84
N THR A 519 8.34 -20.77 7.65
CA THR A 519 7.62 -22.05 7.55
C THR A 519 7.61 -22.57 6.11
N PHE A 520 8.04 -23.81 5.89
CA PHE A 520 8.20 -24.41 4.55
C PHE A 520 7.19 -25.51 4.25
N THR A 521 6.23 -25.72 5.15
CA THR A 521 5.34 -26.88 5.12
C THR A 521 4.51 -26.92 3.82
N GLY A 522 4.63 -28.03 3.08
CA GLY A 522 3.87 -28.25 1.85
C GLY A 522 4.30 -27.40 0.65
N ALA A 523 5.39 -26.64 0.75
CA ALA A 523 5.95 -25.90 -0.38
C ALA A 523 6.46 -26.87 -1.47
N ASP A 524 6.29 -26.47 -2.73
CA ASP A 524 6.66 -27.22 -3.92
C ASP A 524 7.80 -26.53 -4.66
N GLY A 525 8.62 -27.31 -5.38
CA GLY A 525 9.77 -26.77 -6.13
C GLY A 525 10.95 -26.31 -5.27
N LEU A 526 10.95 -26.62 -3.96
CA LEU A 526 12.03 -26.28 -3.03
C LEU A 526 13.41 -26.81 -3.45
N ASP A 527 13.46 -27.84 -4.30
CA ASP A 527 14.71 -28.42 -4.78
C ASP A 527 15.39 -27.60 -5.88
N LYS A 528 14.68 -26.63 -6.47
CA LYS A 528 15.20 -25.67 -7.45
C LYS A 528 15.27 -24.23 -6.92
N LEU A 529 15.03 -24.03 -5.62
CA LEU A 529 15.10 -22.72 -4.99
C LEU A 529 16.57 -22.28 -4.89
N VAL A 530 16.91 -21.11 -5.41
CA VAL A 530 18.27 -20.56 -5.30
C VAL A 530 18.31 -19.59 -4.12
N ILE A 531 19.19 -19.84 -3.15
CA ILE A 531 19.37 -18.96 -1.99
C ILE A 531 20.78 -18.36 -2.07
N THR A 532 20.88 -17.03 -2.15
CA THR A 532 22.17 -16.32 -2.25
C THR A 532 22.42 -15.45 -1.01
N GLY A 533 23.47 -15.76 -0.25
CA GLY A 533 23.94 -15.02 0.93
C GLY A 533 24.39 -15.92 2.08
N ASP A 534 25.47 -15.53 2.79
CA ASP A 534 26.21 -16.41 3.70
C ASP A 534 25.51 -16.70 5.05
N ASP A 535 24.55 -15.86 5.47
CA ASP A 535 23.97 -15.88 6.84
C ASP A 535 22.46 -16.20 6.94
N ILE A 536 21.84 -16.66 5.85
CA ILE A 536 20.38 -16.67 5.65
C ILE A 536 19.62 -17.73 6.48
N LEU A 537 20.27 -18.85 6.83
CA LEU A 537 19.67 -19.99 7.54
C LEU A 537 20.33 -20.27 8.90
N THR A 538 21.17 -19.35 9.41
CA THR A 538 21.97 -19.60 10.62
C THR A 538 21.15 -19.35 11.88
N ASN A 539 21.05 -20.36 12.76
CA ASN A 539 20.28 -20.23 13.99
C ASN A 539 21.07 -19.40 15.01
N HIS A 540 20.80 -18.10 15.13
CA HIS A 540 21.38 -17.23 16.17
C HIS A 540 20.69 -17.42 17.54
N ARG A 541 20.50 -18.68 17.97
CA ARG A 541 20.24 -18.99 19.38
C ARG A 541 21.57 -19.28 20.08
N GLY A 542 22.19 -18.20 20.56
CA GLY A 542 23.06 -18.22 21.72
C GLY A 542 24.56 -18.34 21.44
N ASP A 543 25.19 -17.27 20.96
CA ASP A 543 26.64 -17.08 21.14
C ASP A 543 26.97 -15.96 22.16
N LYS A 544 25.96 -15.18 22.62
CA LYS A 544 26.14 -14.21 23.72
C LYS A 544 25.87 -14.77 25.13
N ASP A 545 25.22 -15.93 25.25
CA ASP A 545 24.98 -16.57 26.55
C ASP A 545 26.05 -17.61 26.94
N ILE A 546 27.03 -17.88 26.09
CA ILE A 546 28.08 -18.88 26.38
C ILE A 546 29.10 -18.35 27.41
N MET A 547 29.13 -17.04 27.70
CA MET A 547 30.07 -16.48 28.68
C MET A 547 29.49 -16.11 30.06
N ARG A 548 28.19 -16.25 30.32
CA ARG A 548 27.61 -15.81 31.62
C ARG A 548 26.80 -16.83 32.42
N ALA A 549 26.63 -18.06 31.96
CA ALA A 549 25.94 -19.08 32.74
C ALA A 549 26.73 -20.38 32.83
N TRP A 550 27.68 -20.40 33.77
CA TRP A 550 28.10 -21.64 34.44
C TRP A 550 27.89 -21.51 35.94
N PRO A 551 27.46 -22.58 36.67
CA PRO A 551 27.14 -23.93 36.19
C PRO A 551 25.78 -24.44 36.67
N ALA A 552 24.92 -24.88 35.74
CA ALA A 552 23.89 -25.88 36.05
C ALA A 552 23.53 -26.71 34.80
N ARG A 553 23.74 -28.03 34.92
CA ARG A 553 23.38 -29.12 33.97
C ARG A 553 24.32 -29.32 32.77
N GLY A 554 25.34 -30.14 33.01
CA GLY A 554 26.36 -30.64 32.08
C GLY A 554 25.87 -31.51 30.90
N ARG A 555 25.15 -30.94 29.93
CA ARG A 555 24.86 -31.62 28.64
C ARG A 555 24.93 -30.75 27.36
N LYS A 556 25.40 -29.50 27.39
CA LYS A 556 25.27 -28.59 26.23
C LYS A 556 26.53 -28.28 25.40
N TRP A 557 27.75 -28.52 25.88
CA TRP A 557 28.98 -28.14 25.12
C TRP A 557 29.31 -29.06 23.92
N TRP A 558 28.65 -30.20 23.80
CA TRP A 558 28.95 -31.26 22.81
C TRP A 558 28.00 -31.22 21.60
N ARG A 559 26.92 -30.41 21.68
CA ARG A 559 25.99 -30.20 20.56
C ARG A 559 26.52 -29.04 19.72
N THR A 560 27.35 -29.37 18.76
CA THR A 560 27.64 -28.51 17.60
C THR A 560 26.31 -27.98 17.04
N SER A 561 26.18 -26.65 17.01
CA SER A 561 25.06 -25.94 16.40
C SER A 561 24.89 -26.41 14.97
N ARG A 562 23.70 -26.89 14.64
CA ARG A 562 23.31 -27.22 13.28
C ARG A 562 22.29 -26.19 12.80
N ARG A 563 22.23 -25.94 11.50
CA ARG A 563 21.09 -25.24 10.91
C ARG A 563 19.82 -26.08 11.16
N VAL A 564 18.78 -25.46 11.72
CA VAL A 564 17.51 -26.12 12.08
C VAL A 564 16.38 -25.35 11.43
N LEU A 565 15.50 -26.06 10.72
CA LEU A 565 14.28 -25.47 10.16
C LEU A 565 13.32 -25.02 11.26
N HIS A 566 12.63 -23.90 11.04
CA HIS A 566 11.60 -23.42 11.96
C HIS A 566 10.49 -24.46 12.17
N ASP A 567 10.10 -25.20 11.13
CA ASP A 567 9.11 -26.28 11.20
C ASP A 567 9.52 -27.40 12.18
N GLU A 568 10.82 -27.69 12.33
CA GLU A 568 11.32 -28.65 13.32
C GLU A 568 11.18 -28.11 14.76
N LEU A 569 11.40 -26.80 14.96
CA LEU A 569 11.23 -26.16 16.27
C LEU A 569 9.76 -26.20 16.70
N ARG A 570 8.83 -25.89 15.79
CA ARG A 570 7.39 -26.00 16.03
C ARG A 570 6.95 -27.43 16.36
N LEU A 571 7.60 -28.42 15.76
CA LEU A 571 7.32 -29.84 16.02
C LEU A 571 7.90 -30.33 17.36
N ARG A 572 8.91 -29.65 17.91
CA ARG A 572 9.55 -29.98 19.20
C ARG A 572 8.87 -29.34 20.40
N ASP A 573 8.24 -28.18 20.23
CA ASP A 573 7.54 -27.44 21.27
C ASP A 573 6.01 -27.45 21.00
N PRO A 574 5.25 -28.43 21.53
CA PRO A 574 3.80 -28.55 21.32
C PRO A 574 2.93 -27.58 22.15
N HIS A 575 3.52 -26.61 22.85
CA HIS A 575 2.80 -25.53 23.57
C HIS A 575 3.41 -24.17 23.20
N PRO A 576 2.71 -23.28 22.50
CA PRO A 576 3.18 -21.92 22.31
C PRO A 576 3.02 -21.14 23.62
N THR A 577 4.12 -20.61 24.17
CA THR A 577 4.03 -19.52 25.14
C THR A 577 3.54 -18.28 24.40
N THR A 578 2.28 -17.92 24.65
CA THR A 578 1.65 -16.65 24.29
C THR A 578 2.50 -15.47 24.75
N THR A 579 3.15 -14.82 23.80
CA THR A 579 3.43 -13.38 23.78
C THR A 579 3.47 -12.95 22.32
N GLU A 580 2.37 -13.16 21.60
CA GLU A 580 2.01 -12.30 20.46
C GLU A 580 1.00 -11.30 21.01
N VAL A 581 1.32 -10.03 20.81
CA VAL A 581 0.60 -8.86 21.31
C VAL A 581 -0.86 -8.97 20.91
N ALA A 582 -1.73 -9.03 21.93
CA ALA A 582 -3.15 -8.77 21.77
C ALA A 582 -3.32 -7.28 21.47
N ASP A 583 -4.06 -6.94 20.41
CA ASP A 583 -4.92 -5.77 20.37
C ASP A 583 -6.06 -5.96 19.35
N THR A 584 -7.16 -6.50 19.89
CA THR A 584 -8.58 -6.08 19.79
C THR A 584 -9.37 -6.02 18.46
N PRO A 585 -10.73 -6.02 18.49
CA PRO A 585 -11.54 -6.96 17.72
C PRO A 585 -12.39 -6.26 16.65
N THR A 586 -12.90 -6.99 15.66
CA THR A 586 -14.20 -6.64 15.06
C THR A 586 -14.79 -7.84 14.31
N THR A 587 -16.03 -8.13 14.70
CA THR A 587 -17.03 -8.93 14.00
C THR A 587 -17.11 -8.60 12.51
N THR A 588 -16.99 -9.62 11.67
CA THR A 588 -18.00 -9.94 10.64
C THR A 588 -17.74 -11.34 10.11
N THR A 589 -18.84 -12.08 10.02
CA THR A 589 -19.00 -13.41 9.43
C THR A 589 -18.50 -13.44 7.99
N ASP A 590 -17.57 -14.34 7.68
CA ASP A 590 -17.60 -15.08 6.42
C ASP A 590 -17.04 -16.49 6.62
N GLU A 591 -17.91 -17.46 6.44
CA GLU A 591 -17.60 -18.88 6.37
C GLU A 591 -16.99 -19.23 5.01
N SER A 592 -16.19 -20.31 4.98
CA SER A 592 -15.80 -21.11 3.81
C SER A 592 -14.46 -20.80 3.14
N SER A 593 -13.40 -21.46 3.63
CA SER A 593 -12.49 -22.31 2.83
C SER A 593 -11.22 -22.70 3.63
N ALA A 594 -11.39 -23.39 4.76
CA ALA A 594 -10.28 -24.04 5.44
C ALA A 594 -10.12 -25.47 4.90
N THR A 595 -9.31 -25.65 3.86
CA THR A 595 -8.81 -26.99 3.48
C THR A 595 -8.01 -27.53 4.66
N PRO A 596 -8.21 -28.79 5.11
CA PRO A 596 -7.56 -29.30 6.31
C PRO A 596 -6.05 -29.39 6.09
N THR A 597 -5.30 -28.53 6.78
CA THR A 597 -3.84 -28.57 6.82
C THR A 597 -3.42 -29.92 7.37
N ALA A 598 -2.74 -30.75 6.57
CA ALA A 598 -2.20 -32.02 7.05
C ALA A 598 -1.36 -31.78 8.31
N PRO A 599 -1.50 -32.60 9.38
CA PRO A 599 -0.76 -32.38 10.62
C PRO A 599 0.74 -32.40 10.33
N LEU A 600 1.44 -31.39 10.86
CA LEU A 600 2.90 -31.29 10.82
C LEU A 600 3.50 -32.62 11.32
N SER A 601 4.09 -33.38 10.40
CA SER A 601 4.64 -34.70 10.70
C SER A 601 6.14 -34.73 10.46
N HIS A 602 6.84 -35.59 11.19
CA HIS A 602 8.27 -35.83 10.99
C HIS A 602 8.59 -36.23 9.53
N ARG A 603 7.65 -36.88 8.82
CA ARG A 603 7.81 -37.22 7.39
C ARG A 603 7.84 -35.98 6.52
N ASN A 604 6.94 -35.03 6.75
CA ASN A 604 6.85 -33.79 5.97
C ASN A 604 8.13 -32.96 6.16
N VAL A 605 8.58 -32.77 7.40
CA VAL A 605 9.83 -32.05 7.70
C VAL A 605 11.05 -32.77 7.06
N SER A 606 11.06 -34.10 7.03
CA SER A 606 12.14 -34.86 6.35
C SER A 606 12.15 -34.65 4.83
N ALA A 607 10.98 -34.48 4.20
CA ALA A 607 10.89 -34.17 2.78
C ALA A 607 11.41 -32.76 2.49
N THR A 608 11.04 -31.77 3.31
CA THR A 608 11.56 -30.40 3.25
C THR A 608 13.07 -30.33 3.41
N TYR A 609 13.65 -31.09 4.36
CA TYR A 609 15.11 -31.17 4.50
C TYR A 609 15.78 -31.73 3.24
N ARG A 610 15.17 -32.72 2.58
CA ARG A 610 15.70 -33.33 1.35
C ARG A 610 15.70 -32.35 0.18
N SER A 611 14.58 -31.65 -0.02
CA SER A 611 14.46 -30.71 -1.13
C SER A 611 15.42 -29.54 -0.96
N LEU A 612 15.46 -28.92 0.24
CA LEU A 612 16.40 -27.83 0.53
C LEU A 612 17.86 -28.28 0.47
N ARG A 613 18.18 -29.52 0.87
CA ARG A 613 19.54 -30.06 0.68
C ARG A 613 19.93 -30.07 -0.79
N LYS A 614 19.07 -30.59 -1.67
CA LYS A 614 19.34 -30.66 -3.10
C LYS A 614 19.54 -29.25 -3.69
N ALA A 615 18.71 -28.29 -3.31
CA ALA A 615 18.87 -26.88 -3.69
C ALA A 615 20.22 -26.29 -3.26
N LEU A 616 20.68 -26.57 -2.04
CA LEU A 616 21.99 -26.13 -1.54
C LEU A 616 23.17 -26.83 -2.24
N GLU A 617 23.03 -28.12 -2.57
CA GLU A 617 24.02 -28.85 -3.38
C GLU A 617 24.14 -28.25 -4.79
N ASP A 618 22.98 -27.97 -5.42
CA ASP A 618 22.90 -27.36 -6.74
C ASP A 618 23.46 -25.91 -6.74
N SER A 619 23.33 -25.17 -5.62
CA SER A 619 23.94 -23.85 -5.43
C SER A 619 25.42 -23.86 -4.98
N LYS A 620 26.02 -25.05 -4.82
CA LYS A 620 27.39 -25.28 -4.33
C LYS A 620 27.65 -24.90 -2.85
N ASP A 621 26.61 -24.76 -2.01
CA ASP A 621 26.76 -24.67 -0.54
C ASP A 621 26.92 -26.07 0.08
N GLU A 622 28.06 -26.71 -0.19
CA GLU A 622 28.42 -28.04 0.33
C GLU A 622 28.41 -28.11 1.88
N PRO A 623 28.91 -27.10 2.63
CA PRO A 623 28.81 -27.09 4.10
C PRO A 623 27.37 -27.01 4.62
N GLY A 624 26.51 -26.20 3.99
CA GLY A 624 25.10 -26.09 4.33
C GLY A 624 24.32 -27.37 4.03
N ALA A 625 24.55 -27.99 2.88
CA ALA A 625 23.95 -29.26 2.49
C ALA A 625 24.26 -30.39 3.49
N ALA A 626 25.49 -30.44 4.01
CA ALA A 626 25.91 -31.42 5.02
C ALA A 626 25.11 -31.35 6.34
N ASP A 627 24.77 -30.14 6.79
CA ASP A 627 23.94 -29.95 8.00
C ASP A 627 22.49 -30.39 7.77
N PHE A 628 21.93 -30.10 6.59
CA PHE A 628 20.58 -30.50 6.19
C PHE A 628 20.47 -32.01 5.97
N TYR A 629 21.51 -32.64 5.43
CA TYR A 629 21.62 -34.11 5.31
C TYR A 629 21.42 -34.81 6.65
N TYR A 630 22.08 -34.30 7.69
CA TYR A 630 21.97 -34.86 9.03
C TYR A 630 20.59 -34.62 9.67
N GLY A 631 20.01 -33.43 9.44
CA GLY A 631 18.64 -33.10 9.83
C GLY A 631 17.61 -34.05 9.21
N GLU A 632 17.74 -34.34 7.92
CA GLU A 632 16.89 -35.31 7.21
C GLU A 632 16.93 -36.69 7.89
N MET A 633 18.13 -37.22 8.14
CA MET A 633 18.29 -38.55 8.75
C MET A 633 17.68 -38.63 10.15
N GLU A 634 17.79 -37.56 10.95
CA GLU A 634 17.14 -37.53 12.25
C GLU A 634 15.61 -37.55 12.15
N MET A 635 15.04 -36.77 11.22
CA MET A 635 13.58 -36.75 11.03
C MET A 635 13.06 -38.08 10.48
N ARG A 636 13.78 -38.73 9.56
CA ARG A 636 13.45 -40.09 9.07
C ARG A 636 13.47 -41.12 10.22
N ARG A 637 14.45 -41.04 11.12
CA ARG A 637 14.54 -41.90 12.31
C ARG A 637 13.33 -41.71 13.24
N LEU A 638 12.92 -40.46 13.47
CA LEU A 638 11.77 -40.13 14.33
C LEU A 638 10.42 -40.48 13.67
N ALA A 639 10.34 -40.38 12.34
CA ALA A 639 9.17 -40.79 11.56
C ALA A 639 8.97 -42.32 11.48
N SER A 640 10.01 -43.10 11.77
CA SER A 640 9.99 -44.56 11.71
C SER A 640 9.40 -45.17 12.99
N ARG A 641 8.68 -46.30 12.85
CA ARG A 641 8.08 -47.02 13.99
C ARG A 641 9.16 -47.36 15.04
N PRO A 642 8.86 -47.22 16.35
CA PRO A 642 9.86 -47.33 17.41
C PRO A 642 10.60 -48.67 17.45
N ILE A 643 9.94 -49.77 17.06
CA ILE A 643 10.51 -51.11 17.01
C ILE A 643 10.43 -51.58 15.56
N SER A 644 11.43 -51.21 14.75
CA SER A 644 11.54 -51.65 13.35
C SER A 644 13.01 -51.84 12.97
N VAL A 645 13.27 -52.83 12.09
CA VAL A 645 14.60 -53.03 11.47
C VAL A 645 15.04 -51.76 10.75
N GLU A 646 14.10 -51.07 10.10
CA GLU A 646 14.32 -49.78 9.46
C GLU A 646 14.87 -48.73 10.44
N ARG A 647 14.28 -48.57 11.63
CA ARG A 647 14.79 -47.64 12.64
C ARG A 647 16.15 -48.06 13.19
N CYS A 648 16.42 -49.35 13.34
CA CYS A 648 17.73 -49.86 13.75
C CYS A 648 18.80 -49.53 12.70
N LEU A 649 18.52 -49.81 11.43
CA LEU A 649 19.40 -49.48 10.30
C LEU A 649 19.63 -47.97 10.17
N LEU A 650 18.56 -47.17 10.24
CA LEU A 650 18.67 -45.70 10.21
C LEU A 650 19.45 -45.16 11.42
N THR A 651 19.36 -45.79 12.59
CA THR A 651 20.11 -45.38 13.78
C THR A 651 21.59 -45.74 13.67
N ALA A 652 21.91 -46.94 13.17
CA ALA A 652 23.29 -47.34 12.89
C ALA A 652 23.91 -46.45 11.80
N TYR A 653 23.18 -46.21 10.72
CA TYR A 653 23.59 -45.33 9.62
C TYR A 653 23.78 -43.88 10.09
N TRP A 654 22.84 -43.32 10.86
CA TRP A 654 22.95 -41.99 11.45
C TRP A 654 24.17 -41.85 12.37
N LEU A 655 24.48 -42.90 13.14
CA LEU A 655 25.63 -42.92 14.03
C LEU A 655 26.95 -42.91 13.24
N ILE A 656 27.05 -43.74 12.19
CA ILE A 656 28.24 -43.82 11.31
C ILE A 656 28.40 -42.54 10.48
N ALA A 657 27.34 -42.05 9.84
CA ALA A 657 27.37 -40.82 9.04
C ALA A 657 27.77 -39.59 9.88
N GLY A 658 27.42 -39.57 11.18
CA GLY A 658 27.84 -38.53 12.11
C GLY A 658 29.36 -38.41 12.30
N TYR A 659 30.13 -39.47 12.06
CA TYR A 659 31.61 -39.45 12.12
C TYR A 659 32.26 -38.90 10.84
N GLY A 660 31.62 -39.09 9.68
CA GLY A 660 32.11 -38.57 8.39
C GLY A 660 31.74 -37.11 8.10
N LEU A 661 30.81 -36.52 8.86
CA LEU A 661 30.33 -35.13 8.66
C LEU A 661 30.83 -34.14 9.73
N ARG A 662 31.33 -34.63 10.88
CA ARG A 662 31.80 -33.78 12.01
C ARG A 662 33.14 -34.28 12.54
N ALA A 663 34.24 -33.64 12.12
CA ALA A 663 35.61 -34.02 12.50
C ALA A 663 35.82 -34.18 14.01
N TRP A 664 35.22 -33.30 14.82
CA TRP A 664 35.31 -33.36 16.28
C TRP A 664 34.78 -34.66 16.89
N ARG A 665 33.71 -35.25 16.34
CA ARG A 665 33.17 -36.52 16.87
C ARG A 665 34.16 -37.65 16.66
N SER A 666 34.78 -37.70 15.47
CA SER A 666 35.79 -38.71 15.15
C SER A 666 37.05 -38.56 16.01
N LEU A 667 37.52 -37.32 16.21
CA LEU A 667 38.67 -37.03 17.07
C LEU A 667 38.38 -37.33 18.55
N ALA A 668 37.20 -36.98 19.06
CA ALA A 668 36.81 -37.29 20.44
C ALA A 668 36.71 -38.80 20.66
N THR A 669 36.15 -39.56 19.70
CA THR A 669 36.14 -41.02 19.81
C THR A 669 37.52 -41.63 19.68
N LEU A 670 38.39 -41.06 18.85
CA LEU A 670 39.78 -41.49 18.78
C LEU A 670 40.47 -41.31 20.13
N LEU A 671 40.27 -40.17 20.79
CA LEU A 671 40.78 -39.93 22.16
C LEU A 671 40.19 -40.90 23.19
N ILE A 672 38.90 -41.22 23.11
CA ILE A 672 38.26 -42.21 24.00
C ILE A 672 38.85 -43.62 23.75
N VAL A 673 39.04 -44.01 22.50
CA VAL A 673 39.66 -45.30 22.14
C VAL A 673 41.08 -45.38 22.68
N ILE A 674 41.88 -44.31 22.54
CA ILE A 674 43.23 -44.22 23.10
C ILE A 674 43.19 -44.31 24.64
N ALA A 675 42.26 -43.61 25.29
CA ALA A 675 42.11 -43.62 26.75
C ALA A 675 41.71 -45.00 27.29
N VAL A 676 40.74 -45.66 26.65
CA VAL A 676 40.28 -46.99 27.03
C VAL A 676 41.39 -48.01 26.79
N ALA A 677 42.04 -47.99 25.63
CA ALA A 677 43.17 -48.87 25.34
C ALA A 677 44.34 -48.62 26.31
N GLY A 678 44.66 -47.35 26.59
CA GLY A 678 45.67 -46.95 27.57
C GLY A 678 45.35 -47.45 28.98
N TRP A 679 44.09 -47.42 29.39
CA TRP A 679 43.61 -48.02 30.64
C TRP A 679 43.69 -49.55 30.61
N CYS A 680 43.30 -50.20 29.52
CA CYS A 680 43.42 -51.65 29.37
C CYS A 680 44.90 -52.10 29.49
N PHE A 681 45.83 -51.34 28.92
CA PHE A 681 47.27 -51.62 28.98
C PHE A 681 47.94 -51.22 30.30
N THR A 682 47.22 -50.72 31.32
CA THR A 682 47.78 -50.63 32.69
C THR A 682 47.64 -51.95 33.44
N ASN A 683 46.77 -52.85 32.98
CA ASN A 683 46.62 -54.18 33.54
C ASN A 683 47.79 -55.06 33.09
N ASP A 684 48.56 -55.54 34.06
CA ASP A 684 49.70 -56.44 33.90
C ASP A 684 49.32 -57.79 33.26
N ALA A 685 48.06 -58.19 33.34
CA ALA A 685 47.53 -59.35 32.63
C ALA A 685 47.45 -59.16 31.10
N TRP A 686 47.43 -57.91 30.61
CA TRP A 686 47.19 -57.59 29.20
C TRP A 686 48.41 -56.97 28.50
N ALA A 687 49.21 -56.18 29.22
CA ALA A 687 50.49 -55.67 28.74
C ALA A 687 51.51 -55.60 29.89
N ALA A 688 52.72 -56.09 29.63
CA ALA A 688 53.82 -56.06 30.58
C ALA A 688 55.10 -55.53 29.91
N LYS A 689 56.03 -54.97 30.68
CA LYS A 689 57.34 -54.57 30.16
C LYS A 689 58.08 -55.82 29.64
N THR A 690 58.72 -55.72 28.47
CA THR A 690 59.59 -56.79 27.98
C THR A 690 60.77 -56.91 28.92
N VAL A 691 60.79 -57.99 29.70
CA VAL A 691 61.91 -58.34 30.57
C VAL A 691 62.96 -59.05 29.72
N THR A 692 64.06 -58.38 29.43
CA THR A 692 65.24 -59.02 28.84
C THR A 692 65.82 -59.97 29.88
N LYS A 693 65.77 -61.28 29.60
CA LYS A 693 66.44 -62.30 30.41
C LYS A 693 67.96 -62.07 30.33
N ALA A 694 68.54 -61.52 31.38
CA ALA A 694 69.99 -61.51 31.53
C ALA A 694 70.45 -62.92 31.97
N PRO A 695 71.48 -63.51 31.33
CA PRO A 695 72.02 -64.79 31.77
C PRO A 695 72.69 -64.60 33.14
N THR A 696 72.21 -65.31 34.16
CA THR A 696 72.77 -65.23 35.52
C THR A 696 73.88 -66.27 35.73
N SER A 697 73.83 -67.40 35.03
CA SER A 697 74.92 -68.37 34.97
C SER A 697 74.86 -69.22 33.70
N VAL A 698 76.03 -69.65 33.22
CA VAL A 698 76.19 -70.54 32.06
C VAL A 698 76.82 -71.84 32.57
N ASN A 699 76.16 -72.97 32.32
CA ASN A 699 76.70 -74.28 32.66
C ASN A 699 77.65 -74.73 31.53
N LEU A 700 78.96 -74.74 31.81
CA LEU A 700 80.03 -74.95 30.83
C LEU A 700 80.13 -76.39 30.31
N ASP A 701 79.52 -77.37 30.98
CA ASP A 701 79.58 -78.78 30.58
C ASP A 701 78.46 -79.18 29.61
N THR A 702 77.35 -78.43 29.62
CA THR A 702 76.14 -78.74 28.84
C THR A 702 75.72 -77.63 27.87
N GLY A 703 76.34 -76.46 27.97
CA GLY A 703 75.98 -75.28 27.18
C GLY A 703 74.64 -74.64 27.60
N ALA A 704 74.00 -75.11 28.68
CA ALA A 704 72.71 -74.62 29.13
C ALA A 704 72.85 -73.26 29.87
N ILE A 705 72.07 -72.27 29.43
CA ILE A 705 72.04 -70.92 30.01
C ILE A 705 70.91 -70.85 31.04
N THR A 706 71.23 -70.54 32.30
CA THR A 706 70.23 -70.32 33.35
C THR A 706 69.99 -68.83 33.49
N SER A 707 68.76 -68.39 33.23
CA SER A 707 68.37 -66.97 33.29
C SER A 707 67.29 -66.75 34.34
N THR A 708 67.53 -65.84 35.27
CA THR A 708 66.51 -65.33 36.21
C THR A 708 65.88 -64.05 35.64
N ALA A 709 64.58 -64.06 35.36
CA ALA A 709 63.84 -62.88 34.95
C ALA A 709 63.29 -62.17 36.21
N PRO A 710 63.48 -60.85 36.40
CA PRO A 710 62.72 -60.10 37.41
C PRO A 710 61.22 -60.16 37.11
N ALA A 711 60.39 -60.02 38.15
CA ALA A 711 58.93 -59.98 38.01
C ALA A 711 58.53 -58.88 37.00
N ALA A 712 57.67 -59.24 36.05
CA ALA A 712 57.22 -58.31 35.03
C ALA A 712 56.28 -57.28 35.65
N ASP A 713 56.80 -56.10 35.99
CA ASP A 713 55.96 -54.99 36.44
C ASP A 713 55.04 -54.52 35.31
N GLY A 714 53.78 -54.22 35.66
CA GLY A 714 52.85 -53.53 34.77
C GLY A 714 53.43 -52.22 34.23
N LEU A 715 52.91 -51.76 33.09
CA LEU A 715 53.27 -50.46 32.55
C LEU A 715 52.78 -49.34 33.49
N SER A 716 53.60 -48.29 33.64
CA SER A 716 53.13 -47.08 34.32
C SER A 716 52.05 -46.39 33.48
N LEU A 717 51.13 -45.71 34.14
CA LEU A 717 49.96 -45.07 33.51
C LEU A 717 50.38 -44.17 32.32
N MET A 718 51.46 -43.41 32.45
CA MET A 718 51.98 -42.58 31.35
C MET A 718 52.50 -43.41 30.16
N ARG A 719 53.18 -44.55 30.41
CA ARG A 719 53.69 -45.42 29.35
C ARG A 719 52.59 -46.19 28.64
N SER A 720 51.56 -46.65 29.34
CA SER A 720 50.40 -47.35 28.73
C SER A 720 49.63 -46.45 27.79
N TRP A 721 49.43 -45.18 28.16
CA TRP A 721 48.75 -44.20 27.32
C TRP A 721 49.59 -43.79 26.11
N LEU A 722 50.91 -43.61 26.29
CA LEU A 722 51.82 -43.33 25.18
C LEU A 722 51.88 -44.51 24.20
N PHE A 723 51.90 -45.75 24.71
CA PHE A 723 51.85 -46.96 23.89
C PHE A 723 50.55 -47.04 23.09
N ALA A 724 49.39 -46.87 23.73
CA ALA A 724 48.08 -46.84 23.04
C ALA A 724 48.02 -45.75 21.95
N ALA A 725 48.52 -44.54 22.22
CA ALA A 725 48.56 -43.46 21.25
C ALA A 725 49.48 -43.77 20.06
N GLN A 726 50.64 -44.38 20.28
CA GLN A 726 51.55 -44.80 19.21
C GLN A 726 50.93 -45.89 18.32
N GLU A 727 50.28 -46.88 18.92
CA GLU A 727 49.63 -47.98 18.18
C GLU A 727 48.40 -47.51 17.38
N THR A 728 47.72 -46.44 17.78
CA THR A 728 46.64 -45.85 16.94
C THR A 728 47.11 -45.22 15.62
N VAL A 729 48.39 -44.86 15.51
CA VAL A 729 48.93 -44.14 14.34
C VAL A 729 49.74 -45.06 13.42
N ALA A 730 50.27 -46.19 13.93
CA ALA A 730 51.14 -47.09 13.19
C ALA A 730 50.38 -48.34 12.68
N LEU A 731 50.18 -48.45 11.36
CA LEU A 731 49.52 -49.62 10.74
C LEU A 731 50.42 -50.88 10.76
N PHE A 732 51.75 -50.71 10.73
CA PHE A 732 52.72 -51.80 10.71
C PHE A 732 53.87 -51.53 11.68
N ARG A 733 53.79 -52.09 12.89
CA ARG A 733 54.93 -52.26 13.79
C ARG A 733 55.04 -53.73 14.19
N PRO A 734 56.20 -54.39 14.00
CA PRO A 734 56.45 -55.72 14.56
C PRO A 734 56.49 -55.61 16.09
N ALA A 735 55.85 -56.54 16.79
CA ALA A 735 55.59 -56.54 18.24
C ALA A 735 56.83 -56.67 19.16
N GLY A 736 58.02 -56.26 18.73
CA GLY A 736 59.28 -56.44 19.47
C GLY A 736 60.11 -55.17 19.74
N LEU A 737 59.73 -54.01 19.21
CA LEU A 737 60.56 -52.78 19.25
C LEU A 737 60.13 -51.74 20.29
N SER A 738 59.02 -51.96 21.01
CA SER A 738 58.47 -51.02 22.00
C SER A 738 58.85 -51.35 23.45
N GLY A 739 59.52 -52.49 23.69
CA GLY A 739 59.82 -52.96 25.05
C GLY A 739 58.58 -53.35 25.85
N VAL A 740 57.50 -53.78 25.16
CA VAL A 740 56.25 -54.27 25.76
C VAL A 740 55.91 -55.66 25.20
N THR A 741 55.60 -56.62 26.07
CA THR A 741 55.02 -57.93 25.70
C THR A 741 53.51 -57.92 25.95
N LEU A 742 52.74 -58.29 24.92
CA LEU A 742 51.28 -58.37 24.97
C LEU A 742 50.84 -59.83 25.19
N THR A 743 49.79 -60.06 25.97
CA THR A 743 49.14 -61.38 26.07
C THR A 743 48.12 -61.57 24.95
N SER A 744 47.50 -62.75 24.80
CA SER A 744 46.51 -63.02 23.74
C SER A 744 45.36 -61.99 23.70
N TRP A 745 44.91 -61.54 24.88
CA TRP A 745 43.91 -60.47 25.00
C TRP A 745 44.48 -59.08 24.68
N GLY A 746 45.73 -58.80 25.08
CA GLY A 746 46.44 -57.58 24.70
C GLY A 746 46.64 -57.45 23.18
N HIS A 747 46.93 -58.54 22.48
CA HIS A 747 47.02 -58.57 21.03
C HIS A 747 45.69 -58.27 20.33
N LEU A 748 44.58 -58.75 20.88
CA LEU A 748 43.25 -58.48 20.33
C LEU A 748 42.89 -56.99 20.45
N ILE A 749 43.24 -56.37 21.57
CA ILE A 749 43.06 -54.92 21.79
C ILE A 749 43.99 -54.12 20.87
N ASP A 750 45.26 -54.52 20.72
CA ASP A 750 46.24 -53.90 19.81
C ASP A 750 45.75 -53.91 18.36
N ILE A 751 45.29 -55.07 17.85
CA ILE A 751 44.72 -55.18 16.51
C ILE A 751 43.49 -54.29 16.34
N ALA A 752 42.58 -54.25 17.32
CA ALA A 752 41.38 -53.42 17.27
C ALA A 752 41.74 -51.92 17.17
N VAL A 753 42.68 -51.46 18.00
CA VAL A 753 43.13 -50.06 18.05
C VAL A 753 43.86 -49.66 16.75
N ARG A 754 44.66 -50.56 16.15
CA ARG A 754 45.34 -50.35 14.86
C ARG A 754 44.41 -50.24 13.67
N ILE A 755 43.21 -50.82 13.73
CA ILE A 755 42.19 -50.69 12.69
C ILE A 755 41.34 -49.43 12.92
N LEU A 756 40.88 -49.22 14.17
CA LEU A 756 40.01 -48.11 14.53
C LEU A 756 40.70 -46.75 14.39
N GLY A 757 41.98 -46.64 14.75
CA GLY A 757 42.74 -45.38 14.69
C GLY A 757 42.77 -44.74 13.30
N PRO A 758 43.33 -45.42 12.28
CA PRO A 758 43.40 -44.92 10.91
C PRO A 758 42.03 -44.64 10.29
N VAL A 759 41.02 -45.48 10.58
CA VAL A 759 39.64 -45.29 10.09
C VAL A 759 39.03 -44.00 10.65
N LEU A 760 39.16 -43.75 11.96
CA LEU A 760 38.67 -42.52 12.58
C LEU A 760 39.43 -41.28 12.09
N LEU A 761 40.75 -41.39 11.89
CA LEU A 761 41.55 -40.31 11.31
C LEU A 761 41.10 -40.00 9.87
N ALA A 762 40.89 -41.02 9.04
CA ALA A 762 40.40 -40.87 7.67
C ALA A 762 39.01 -40.21 7.62
N LEU A 763 38.09 -40.59 8.52
CA LEU A 763 36.78 -39.95 8.65
C LEU A 763 36.89 -38.49 9.10
N ALA A 764 37.83 -38.16 9.99
CA ALA A 764 38.07 -36.78 10.41
C ALA A 764 38.61 -35.91 9.26
N VAL A 765 39.53 -36.44 8.46
CA VAL A 765 40.06 -35.77 7.26
C VAL A 765 38.97 -35.58 6.20
N LEU A 766 38.15 -36.60 5.96
CA LEU A 766 37.01 -36.53 5.03
C LEU A 766 35.99 -35.47 5.47
N ALA A 767 35.63 -35.44 6.76
CA ALA A 767 34.73 -34.43 7.32
C ALA A 767 35.29 -33.00 7.19
N THR A 768 36.61 -32.84 7.37
CA THR A 768 37.29 -31.56 7.22
C THR A 768 37.30 -31.12 5.76
N ARG A 769 37.62 -32.03 4.83
CA ARG A 769 37.59 -31.76 3.39
C ARG A 769 36.20 -31.35 2.90
N ASN A 770 35.15 -32.06 3.33
CA ASN A 770 33.78 -31.74 2.93
C ASN A 770 33.31 -30.37 3.45
N ARG A 771 33.90 -29.86 4.53
CA ARG A 771 33.62 -28.51 5.04
C ARG A 771 34.46 -27.41 4.39
N THR A 772 35.65 -27.72 3.88
CA THR A 772 36.56 -26.74 3.26
C THR A 772 36.43 -26.66 1.75
N LYS A 773 35.76 -27.64 1.13
CA LYS A 773 35.41 -27.63 -0.29
C LYS A 773 34.36 -26.54 -0.53
N ARG A 774 34.79 -25.47 -1.20
CA ARG A 774 33.93 -24.41 -1.75
C ARG A 774 33.42 -24.79 -3.13
#